data_AF-A0A6N3V3C8-F1
#
_entry.id   AF-A0A6N3V3C8-F1
#
_cell.length_a   1.000
_cell.length_b   1.000
_cell.length_c   1.000
_cell.angle_alpha   90.00
_cell.angle_beta   90.00
_cell.angle_gamma   90.00
#
_symmetry.space_group_name_H-M   'P 1'
#
loop_
_entity.id
_entity.type
_entity.pdbx_description
1 polymer ?
#
loop_
_entity_poly.entity_id
_entity_poly.type
_entity_poly.pdbx_seq_one_letter_code
_entity_poly.pdbx_strand_id
1 'polypeptide(L)'
;MRKIFILVCGAILLWTSCSDDEVVSSEPVTPEVPVVEYPDITMFDTRGMMVSYDPAHGELGALVSWKWMKDDPNDASYDIYRSVNGGEFKKLNSAPISKSTNYKDLSVDVSKTNTYELRFSGSGEALGSYKFTPEIAATFYKSIHLNMNNLPPLLGATGVPGENEDEDESGSEDVMGYKVSDAAIGDLDGDGQYEIVVKRQTMSIDNASPGFAPGSALLEAYRLDNGAFMWRVELGPNIRQGTHYISFIVYDLDGDGKAELAVRTSELTKFGDGTVIGDVDGDGITYYVNTNPESGAYGKILDGPEFLSIIDGTTGAELARTDYISRGDKLLWTGYWGDGYNYGNRIDRFLMATGHFDSPNSAPSIVMCRGYYKNFQIVALDYANGKLTKRWHFDTYPNYQEYVHQGNHNLAVGDVDNDGKDEIMYGACAIDHDGTGLYSTGRGHGDALHLGKFDPSREGLQVVTCHEGPDMYGDCGTEMRDAATGEVLVAIPGNGQDVGRCMVADIDPETPGCEIWASEPAGKLYSCKGEVLAKRAPRYKWGDNWTYNMGIWWSGSLNRQLLDRGFVVDYGTGGEPNVLFSKGDYNVTTGQGTKNNPVFYADFWGDWREEMVYVTPDYTELRIFTTNLETKYRFRPLMYDHIYRLSAVHENVGYNQPTHTGFYLGSDLLNGEGMEVGPGNIGDWKPEEGEHNGSAYED
;
A
#
# COMPACT_ATOMS: atom_id res chain seq x y z
N MET A 1 -51.10 31.66 -57.95
CA MET A 1 -51.06 30.57 -58.95
C MET A 1 -50.04 30.94 -60.02
N ARG A 2 -48.76 30.62 -59.78
CA ARG A 2 -47.66 30.98 -60.68
C ARG A 2 -47.30 29.80 -61.58
N LYS A 3 -47.03 30.17 -62.83
CA LYS A 3 -46.80 29.35 -64.00
C LYS A 3 -45.30 29.02 -64.15
N ILE A 4 -45.05 27.76 -64.50
CA ILE A 4 -44.25 27.22 -65.62
C ILE A 4 -43.36 28.19 -66.44
N PHE A 5 -42.21 27.64 -66.89
CA PHE A 5 -41.34 27.93 -68.06
C PHE A 5 -39.96 28.53 -67.69
N ILE A 6 -38.81 28.17 -68.29
CA ILE A 6 -38.30 27.07 -69.12
C ILE A 6 -36.85 27.43 -69.50
N LEU A 7 -35.97 26.43 -69.70
CA LEU A 7 -34.70 26.41 -70.47
C LEU A 7 -33.60 27.49 -70.16
N VAL A 8 -32.29 27.27 -70.32
CA VAL A 8 -31.53 26.75 -71.46
C VAL A 8 -30.13 26.28 -71.00
N CYS A 9 -29.77 25.09 -71.49
CA CYS A 9 -28.48 24.56 -71.96
C CYS A 9 -27.12 25.11 -71.48
N GLY A 10 -26.20 24.17 -71.26
CA GLY A 10 -24.76 24.32 -71.48
C GLY A 10 -24.02 23.02 -71.14
N ALA A 11 -23.51 22.32 -72.14
CA ALA A 11 -23.00 20.95 -72.07
C ALA A 11 -21.46 20.87 -72.20
N ILE A 12 -20.91 19.66 -71.97
CA ILE A 12 -19.63 19.09 -72.51
C ILE A 12 -18.34 19.48 -71.72
N LEU A 13 -17.42 18.62 -71.23
CA LEU A 13 -17.11 17.17 -71.35
C LEU A 13 -16.04 16.74 -70.27
N LEU A 14 -16.14 15.47 -69.79
CA LEU A 14 -15.12 14.43 -69.41
C LEU A 14 -14.03 14.75 -68.33
N TRP A 15 -13.68 13.90 -67.35
CA TRP A 15 -13.84 12.45 -67.13
C TRP A 15 -13.70 12.05 -65.62
N THR A 16 -14.30 10.90 -65.29
CA THR A 16 -14.13 9.97 -64.11
C THR A 16 -14.52 10.39 -62.68
N SER A 17 -15.68 9.92 -62.21
CA SER A 17 -15.88 9.29 -60.87
C SER A 17 -17.19 8.48 -60.85
N CYS A 18 -17.17 7.30 -60.24
CA CYS A 18 -18.36 6.56 -59.80
C CYS A 18 -18.27 6.44 -58.28
N SER A 19 -19.26 6.99 -57.59
CA SER A 19 -19.53 6.84 -56.15
C SER A 19 -20.83 6.07 -56.00
N ASP A 20 -20.82 5.00 -55.21
CA ASP A 20 -22.01 4.48 -54.56
C ASP A 20 -22.07 5.11 -53.15
N ASP A 21 -23.26 5.53 -52.74
CA ASP A 21 -23.53 6.20 -51.47
C ASP A 21 -23.23 5.28 -50.27
N GLU A 22 -22.14 5.55 -49.54
CA GLU A 22 -21.95 5.07 -48.18
C GLU A 22 -22.75 5.95 -47.21
N VAL A 23 -23.44 5.27 -46.29
CA VAL A 23 -24.03 5.86 -45.09
C VAL A 23 -22.94 6.58 -44.33
N VAL A 24 -23.11 7.89 -44.14
CA VAL A 24 -22.26 8.69 -43.25
C VAL A 24 -22.46 8.17 -41.82
N SER A 25 -21.58 7.25 -41.41
CA SER A 25 -21.29 6.96 -40.02
C SER A 25 -20.60 8.20 -39.47
N SER A 26 -21.31 8.97 -38.65
CA SER A 26 -20.67 9.92 -37.76
C SER A 26 -19.84 9.11 -36.78
N GLU A 27 -18.53 9.03 -37.03
CA GLU A 27 -17.57 8.59 -36.02
C GLU A 27 -17.80 9.37 -34.72
N PRO A 28 -17.65 8.73 -33.55
CA PRO A 28 -17.75 9.44 -32.28
C PRO A 28 -16.70 10.55 -32.30
N VAL A 29 -17.15 11.79 -32.14
CA VAL A 29 -16.28 12.91 -31.85
C VAL A 29 -15.68 12.64 -30.47
N THR A 30 -14.50 12.05 -30.45
CA THR A 30 -13.65 12.00 -29.25
C THR A 30 -13.35 13.45 -28.89
N PRO A 31 -13.84 14.00 -27.76
CA PRO A 31 -13.40 15.32 -27.36
C PRO A 31 -11.88 15.28 -27.15
N GLU A 32 -11.15 16.19 -27.79
CA GLU A 32 -9.72 16.37 -27.55
C GLU A 32 -9.51 16.63 -26.05
N VAL A 33 -9.00 15.62 -25.35
CA VAL A 33 -8.44 15.78 -24.01
C VAL A 33 -7.32 16.81 -24.14
N PRO A 34 -7.29 17.88 -23.32
CA PRO A 34 -6.18 18.81 -23.36
C PRO A 34 -4.90 18.01 -23.07
N VAL A 35 -3.99 17.96 -24.05
CA VAL A 35 -2.62 17.52 -23.81
C VAL A 35 -2.03 18.57 -22.86
N VAL A 36 -1.98 18.25 -21.58
CA VAL A 36 -1.17 18.99 -20.63
C VAL A 36 0.27 18.67 -21.01
N GLU A 37 0.92 19.55 -21.77
CA GLU A 37 2.37 19.48 -21.98
C GLU A 37 3.03 19.70 -20.62
N TYR A 38 3.42 18.59 -19.99
CA TYR A 38 4.26 18.60 -18.79
C TYR A 38 5.63 19.21 -19.16
N PRO A 39 6.23 20.03 -18.28
CA PRO A 39 7.52 20.64 -18.55
C PRO A 39 8.56 19.57 -18.90
N ASP A 40 9.40 19.83 -19.91
CA ASP A 40 10.51 18.97 -20.30
C ASP A 40 11.41 18.67 -19.08
N ILE A 41 11.21 17.50 -18.47
CA ILE A 41 12.19 16.89 -17.59
C ILE A 41 13.16 16.17 -18.52
N THR A 42 14.43 16.58 -18.48
CA THR A 42 15.53 15.76 -18.98
C THR A 42 15.42 14.38 -18.33
N MET A 43 14.87 13.42 -19.06
CA MET A 43 14.87 11.99 -18.74
C MET A 43 16.30 11.57 -18.46
N PHE A 44 16.59 11.29 -17.21
CA PHE A 44 16.90 9.97 -16.65
C PHE A 44 16.46 10.11 -15.19
N ASP A 45 15.59 9.25 -14.66
CA ASP A 45 16.17 8.15 -13.89
C ASP A 45 15.16 7.07 -13.42
N THR A 46 15.28 5.84 -13.93
CA THR A 46 14.64 4.63 -13.39
C THR A 46 15.39 4.06 -12.18
N ARG A 47 16.53 4.63 -11.78
CA ARG A 47 17.28 4.29 -10.56
C ARG A 47 16.62 4.85 -9.30
N GLY A 48 15.57 5.66 -9.41
CA GLY A 48 14.94 6.29 -8.27
C GLY A 48 15.91 7.12 -7.43
N MET A 49 16.93 7.73 -8.04
CA MET A 49 17.95 8.51 -7.32
C MET A 49 17.30 9.65 -6.55
N MET A 50 17.66 9.79 -5.28
CA MET A 50 17.11 10.81 -4.38
C MET A 50 18.23 11.49 -3.59
N VAL A 51 18.00 12.75 -3.23
CA VAL A 51 18.87 13.50 -2.31
C VAL A 51 18.06 13.91 -1.09
N SER A 52 18.36 13.30 0.05
CA SER A 52 17.72 13.56 1.33
C SER A 52 18.59 14.50 2.18
N TYR A 53 17.98 15.56 2.71
CA TYR A 53 18.65 16.55 3.54
C TYR A 53 17.66 17.12 4.55
N ASP A 54 18.01 17.07 5.84
CA ASP A 54 17.20 17.71 6.88
C ASP A 54 17.85 19.03 7.29
N PRO A 55 17.23 20.20 7.02
CA PRO A 55 17.79 21.49 7.45
C PRO A 55 17.88 21.64 8.97
N ALA A 56 17.09 20.89 9.75
CA ALA A 56 17.21 20.88 11.21
C ALA A 56 18.46 20.15 11.71
N HIS A 57 18.98 19.22 10.89
CA HIS A 57 20.16 18.39 11.16
C HIS A 57 21.19 18.50 10.03
N GLY A 58 21.43 19.73 9.56
CA GLY A 58 22.28 20.01 8.39
C GLY A 58 23.73 19.52 8.54
N GLU A 59 24.21 19.31 9.77
CA GLU A 59 25.49 18.67 10.08
C GLU A 59 25.61 17.24 9.54
N LEU A 60 24.48 16.54 9.36
CA LEU A 60 24.46 15.21 8.76
C LEU A 60 24.75 15.24 7.26
N GLY A 61 24.72 16.41 6.59
CA GLY A 61 24.92 16.56 5.15
C GLY A 61 23.83 15.93 4.28
N ALA A 62 23.95 16.09 2.97
CA ALA A 62 23.00 15.52 2.02
C ALA A 62 23.32 14.04 1.76
N LEU A 63 22.35 13.15 1.94
CA LEU A 63 22.46 11.75 1.55
C LEU A 63 21.94 11.59 0.12
N VAL A 64 22.81 11.13 -0.78
CA VAL A 64 22.43 10.71 -2.12
C VAL A 64 22.22 9.19 -2.10
N SER A 65 21.07 8.68 -2.52
CA SER A 65 20.78 7.25 -2.59
C SER A 65 20.17 6.87 -3.93
N TRP A 66 20.31 5.59 -4.33
CA TRP A 66 19.82 5.07 -5.61
C TRP A 66 19.57 3.56 -5.55
N LYS A 67 18.77 3.06 -6.50
CA LYS A 67 18.43 1.65 -6.62
C LYS A 67 19.57 0.87 -7.27
N TRP A 68 19.86 -0.29 -6.70
CA TRP A 68 20.68 -1.31 -7.34
C TRP A 68 19.79 -2.16 -8.28
N MET A 69 19.62 -1.68 -9.51
CA MET A 69 18.64 -2.21 -10.48
C MET A 69 19.01 -3.61 -10.93
N LYS A 70 18.01 -4.47 -11.16
CA LYS A 70 18.17 -5.89 -11.51
C LYS A 70 19.25 -6.17 -12.57
N ASP A 71 19.37 -5.29 -13.56
CA ASP A 71 20.31 -5.44 -14.68
C ASP A 71 21.75 -4.97 -14.37
N ASP A 72 21.99 -4.39 -13.20
CA ASP A 72 23.33 -4.06 -12.74
C ASP A 72 24.15 -5.31 -12.40
N PRO A 73 25.45 -5.32 -12.70
CA PRO A 73 26.36 -6.37 -12.27
C PRO A 73 26.37 -6.58 -10.75
N ASN A 74 26.63 -7.81 -10.30
CA ASN A 74 26.73 -8.10 -8.87
C ASN A 74 27.92 -7.40 -8.19
N ASP A 75 28.99 -7.17 -8.95
CA ASP A 75 30.18 -6.43 -8.54
C ASP A 75 30.15 -4.96 -8.95
N ALA A 76 28.96 -4.42 -9.27
CA ALA A 76 28.80 -3.02 -9.66
C ALA A 76 29.43 -2.09 -8.61
N SER A 77 30.16 -1.10 -9.10
CA SER A 77 30.70 -0.01 -8.31
C SER A 77 30.34 1.31 -8.96
N TYR A 78 30.11 2.33 -8.13
CA TYR A 78 29.54 3.60 -8.54
C TYR A 78 30.44 4.77 -8.19
N ASP A 79 30.31 5.85 -8.96
CA ASP A 79 30.89 7.14 -8.67
C ASP A 79 29.78 8.21 -8.68
N ILE A 80 29.84 9.12 -7.71
CA ILE A 80 28.92 10.27 -7.62
C ILE A 80 29.65 11.52 -8.09
N TYR A 81 29.00 12.26 -8.98
CA TYR A 81 29.46 13.54 -9.47
C TYR A 81 28.49 14.63 -9.06
N ARG A 82 28.99 15.84 -8.81
CA ARG A 82 28.16 17.02 -8.52
C ARG A 82 28.55 18.21 -9.39
N SER A 83 27.57 18.84 -10.01
CA SER A 83 27.64 20.16 -10.62
C SER A 83 27.00 21.19 -9.70
N VAL A 84 27.61 22.37 -9.57
CA VAL A 84 27.10 23.49 -8.78
C VAL A 84 26.73 24.63 -9.72
N ASN A 85 25.48 25.10 -9.68
CA ASN A 85 24.89 26.12 -10.56
C ASN A 85 25.14 25.86 -12.06
N GLY A 86 25.08 24.59 -12.50
CA GLY A 86 25.30 24.22 -13.90
C GLY A 86 26.75 24.30 -14.36
N GLY A 87 27.72 24.33 -13.44
CA GLY A 87 29.15 24.19 -13.75
C GLY A 87 29.54 22.77 -14.18
N GLU A 88 30.85 22.51 -14.27
CA GLU A 88 31.36 21.17 -14.58
C GLU A 88 31.08 20.18 -13.44
N PHE A 89 30.70 18.96 -13.81
CA PHE A 89 30.55 17.85 -12.87
C PHE A 89 31.91 17.45 -12.29
N LYS A 90 31.99 17.41 -10.95
CA LYS A 90 33.17 16.96 -10.21
C LYS A 90 32.84 15.70 -9.43
N LYS A 91 33.68 14.67 -9.57
CA LYS A 91 33.59 13.45 -8.77
C LYS A 91 33.74 13.78 -7.28
N LEU A 92 32.89 13.21 -6.44
CA LEU A 92 32.87 13.43 -4.99
C LEU A 92 33.63 12.35 -4.23
N ASN A 93 33.36 11.08 -4.51
CA ASN A 93 33.97 9.95 -3.82
C ASN A 93 35.43 9.73 -4.26
N SER A 94 36.32 9.40 -3.31
CA SER A 94 37.74 9.13 -3.59
C SER A 94 38.01 7.71 -4.09
N ALA A 95 37.21 6.75 -3.65
CA ALA A 95 37.22 5.35 -4.08
C ALA A 95 35.84 4.93 -4.61
N PRO A 96 35.74 3.98 -5.56
CA PRO A 96 34.47 3.48 -6.07
C PRO A 96 33.55 2.95 -4.96
N ILE A 97 32.27 3.33 -5.00
CA ILE A 97 31.26 2.91 -4.02
C ILE A 97 30.75 1.53 -4.45
N SER A 98 31.09 0.50 -3.69
CA SER A 98 30.79 -0.90 -4.02
C SER A 98 30.05 -1.67 -2.93
N LYS A 99 29.92 -1.09 -1.73
CA LYS A 99 29.33 -1.76 -0.55
C LYS A 99 27.95 -1.22 -0.17
N SER A 100 27.58 -0.04 -0.67
CA SER A 100 26.29 0.63 -0.46
C SER A 100 25.75 1.15 -1.79
N THR A 101 24.49 1.57 -1.80
CA THR A 101 23.92 2.39 -2.87
C THR A 101 23.47 3.75 -2.36
N ASN A 102 24.31 4.32 -1.50
CA ASN A 102 24.22 5.69 -1.05
C ASN A 102 25.60 6.33 -0.93
N TYR A 103 25.61 7.66 -0.82
CA TYR A 103 26.79 8.47 -0.62
C TYR A 103 26.44 9.71 0.20
N LYS A 104 27.22 9.96 1.27
CA LYS A 104 27.04 11.15 2.08
C LYS A 104 27.89 12.34 1.61
N ASP A 105 27.23 13.39 1.14
CA ASP A 105 27.87 14.66 0.76
C ASP A 105 27.84 15.69 1.89
N LEU A 106 28.90 15.69 2.70
CA LEU A 106 29.13 16.68 3.76
C LEU A 106 29.59 18.05 3.23
N SER A 107 29.88 18.16 1.93
CA SER A 107 30.44 19.36 1.31
C SER A 107 29.40 20.19 0.56
N VAL A 108 28.12 19.84 0.67
CA VAL A 108 27.02 20.48 -0.05
C VAL A 108 26.80 21.92 0.41
N ASP A 109 26.80 22.85 -0.54
CA ASP A 109 26.31 24.22 -0.33
C ASP A 109 24.85 24.27 -0.77
N VAL A 110 23.95 24.09 0.21
CA VAL A 110 22.50 24.05 -0.01
C VAL A 110 21.91 25.39 -0.47
N SER A 111 22.69 26.49 -0.43
CA SER A 111 22.28 27.77 -0.99
C SER A 111 22.38 27.83 -2.52
N LYS A 112 22.97 26.79 -3.14
CA LYS A 112 23.14 26.68 -4.60
C LYS A 112 22.28 25.57 -5.17
N THR A 113 22.03 25.64 -6.47
CA THR A 113 21.51 24.47 -7.20
C THR A 113 22.65 23.48 -7.37
N ASN A 114 22.48 22.28 -6.81
CA ASN A 114 23.39 21.15 -6.95
C ASN A 114 22.71 20.12 -7.87
N THR A 115 23.43 19.60 -8.86
CA THR A 115 22.96 18.48 -9.68
C THR A 115 23.91 17.33 -9.48
N TYR A 116 23.37 16.20 -9.03
CA TYR A 116 24.13 14.98 -8.82
C TYR A 116 23.95 14.06 -10.02
N GLU A 117 25.01 13.35 -10.41
CA GLU A 117 24.96 12.27 -11.38
C GLU A 117 25.56 11.00 -10.78
N LEU A 118 24.85 9.90 -10.95
CA LEU A 118 25.32 8.55 -10.68
C LEU A 118 25.98 7.99 -11.93
N ARG A 119 27.15 7.37 -11.81
CA ARG A 119 27.82 6.67 -12.91
C ARG A 119 28.37 5.33 -12.42
N PHE A 120 28.49 4.35 -13.30
CA PHE A 120 29.37 3.22 -13.03
C PHE A 120 30.81 3.73 -12.88
N SER A 121 31.58 3.13 -11.99
CA SER A 121 32.93 3.60 -11.73
C SER A 121 33.82 3.48 -12.97
N GLY A 122 34.54 4.56 -13.27
CA GLY A 122 35.36 4.66 -14.48
C GLY A 122 34.57 4.90 -15.78
N SER A 123 33.24 4.95 -15.74
CA SER A 123 32.41 5.34 -16.89
C SER A 123 32.20 6.85 -16.95
N GLY A 124 32.06 7.37 -18.18
CA GLY A 124 31.63 8.75 -18.44
C GLY A 124 30.12 8.92 -18.56
N GLU A 125 29.38 7.82 -18.65
CA GLU A 125 27.93 7.78 -18.86
C GLU A 125 27.16 7.91 -17.55
N ALA A 126 26.14 8.78 -17.54
CA ALA A 126 25.24 8.94 -16.40
C ALA A 126 24.19 7.82 -16.40
N LEU A 127 24.02 7.19 -15.25
CA LEU A 127 22.98 6.19 -14.98
C LEU A 127 21.69 6.82 -14.45
N GLY A 128 21.83 7.94 -13.74
CA GLY A 128 20.75 8.68 -13.11
C GLY A 128 21.24 10.08 -12.73
N SER A 129 20.32 11.03 -12.61
CA SER A 129 20.63 12.41 -12.25
C SER A 129 19.55 12.98 -11.33
N TYR A 130 19.96 13.74 -10.33
CA TYR A 130 19.04 14.42 -9.41
C TYR A 130 19.40 15.89 -9.22
N LYS A 131 18.43 16.78 -9.45
CA LYS A 131 18.58 18.22 -9.27
C LYS A 131 18.10 18.64 -7.89
N PHE A 132 19.05 18.91 -7.00
CA PHE A 132 18.82 19.37 -5.62
C PHE A 132 18.97 20.90 -5.52
N THR A 133 17.87 21.61 -5.38
CA THR A 133 17.83 23.08 -5.35
C THR A 133 17.72 23.62 -3.92
N PRO A 134 17.97 24.92 -3.68
CA PRO A 134 17.75 25.54 -2.37
C PRO A 134 16.31 25.41 -1.87
N GLU A 135 15.33 25.37 -2.77
CA GLU A 135 13.93 25.14 -2.42
C GLU A 135 13.70 23.72 -1.90
N ILE A 136 14.31 22.71 -2.52
CA ILE A 136 14.25 21.31 -2.02
C ILE A 136 14.98 21.20 -0.68
N ALA A 137 16.13 21.86 -0.53
CA ALA A 137 16.91 21.82 0.71
C ALA A 137 16.25 22.54 1.90
N ALA A 138 15.16 23.27 1.68
CA ALA A 138 14.43 23.98 2.72
C ALA A 138 13.56 23.06 3.61
N THR A 139 13.34 21.81 3.18
CA THR A 139 12.53 20.83 3.90
C THR A 139 13.20 19.44 3.90
N PHE A 140 12.90 18.62 4.90
CA PHE A 140 13.34 17.23 4.94
C PHE A 140 12.47 16.29 4.08
N TYR A 141 11.29 16.76 3.70
CA TYR A 141 10.31 16.00 2.95
C TYR A 141 10.11 16.57 1.55
N LYS A 142 9.56 15.73 0.68
CA LYS A 142 8.95 16.15 -0.59
C LYS A 142 7.45 16.34 -0.41
N SER A 143 6.90 17.39 -1.02
CA SER A 143 5.47 17.71 -0.94
C SER A 143 4.71 17.25 -2.18
N ILE A 144 3.50 16.70 -1.97
CA ILE A 144 2.46 16.55 -3.00
C ILE A 144 1.24 17.34 -2.51
N HIS A 145 0.88 18.40 -3.22
CA HIS A 145 -0.30 19.19 -2.89
C HIS A 145 -1.56 18.53 -3.48
N LEU A 146 -2.50 18.21 -2.62
CA LEU A 146 -3.74 17.54 -3.00
C LEU A 146 -4.66 18.50 -3.76
N ASN A 147 -5.45 17.93 -4.66
CA ASN A 147 -6.36 18.70 -5.50
C ASN A 147 -7.59 19.09 -4.67
N MET A 148 -7.65 20.34 -4.25
CA MET A 148 -8.78 20.87 -3.47
C MET A 148 -9.92 21.42 -4.35
N ASN A 149 -9.76 21.40 -5.68
CA ASN A 149 -10.78 21.86 -6.60
C ASN A 149 -11.82 20.77 -6.85
N ASN A 150 -13.06 21.20 -7.12
CA ASN A 150 -14.17 20.33 -7.54
C ASN A 150 -14.42 19.14 -6.59
N LEU A 151 -14.17 19.32 -5.29
CA LEU A 151 -14.51 18.31 -4.28
C LEU A 151 -16.03 18.11 -4.24
N PRO A 152 -16.54 16.87 -4.16
CA PRO A 152 -17.98 16.65 -4.10
C PRO A 152 -18.57 17.29 -2.84
N PRO A 153 -19.77 17.89 -2.92
CA PRO A 153 -20.35 18.61 -1.79
C PRO A 153 -20.63 17.66 -0.61
N LEU A 154 -20.41 18.16 0.61
CA LEU A 154 -20.64 17.43 1.86
C LEU A 154 -22.14 17.41 2.21
N LEU A 155 -22.95 16.75 1.40
CA LEU A 155 -24.40 16.68 1.60
C LEU A 155 -24.79 15.52 2.52
N GLY A 156 -25.61 15.81 3.53
CA GLY A 156 -26.29 14.83 4.39
C GLY A 156 -27.51 14.18 3.73
N ALA A 157 -28.08 13.14 4.37
CA ALA A 157 -29.29 12.43 3.92
C ALA A 157 -30.52 13.33 3.65
N THR A 158 -30.56 14.53 4.25
CA THR A 158 -31.65 15.50 4.15
C THR A 158 -31.26 16.78 3.40
N GLY A 159 -30.08 16.83 2.77
CA GLY A 159 -29.55 18.04 2.13
C GLY A 159 -29.07 19.11 3.10
N VAL A 160 -29.02 18.81 4.40
CA VAL A 160 -28.39 19.64 5.43
C VAL A 160 -26.93 19.18 5.59
N PRO A 161 -25.93 20.08 5.60
CA PRO A 161 -24.56 19.71 5.95
C PRO A 161 -24.55 19.06 7.34
N GLY A 162 -24.02 17.85 7.45
CA GLY A 162 -23.88 17.18 8.75
C GLY A 162 -22.84 17.89 9.60
N GLU A 163 -23.10 18.04 10.90
CA GLU A 163 -22.07 18.36 11.89
C GLU A 163 -21.23 17.08 12.08
N ASN A 164 -20.01 17.09 11.54
CA ASN A 164 -19.06 15.98 11.62
C ASN A 164 -18.36 16.03 12.98
N GLU A 165 -18.74 15.15 13.92
CA GLU A 165 -17.94 14.89 15.12
C GLU A 165 -17.18 13.58 14.91
N ASP A 166 -16.03 13.64 14.23
CA ASP A 166 -15.01 12.60 14.36
C ASP A 166 -13.94 13.14 15.30
N GLU A 167 -13.92 12.66 16.55
CA GLU A 167 -12.81 12.87 17.47
C GLU A 167 -11.56 12.19 16.88
N ASP A 168 -10.71 12.95 16.17
CA ASP A 168 -9.35 12.51 15.94
C ASP A 168 -8.49 12.82 17.17
N GLU A 169 -7.57 11.91 17.52
CA GLU A 169 -6.61 12.10 18.63
C GLU A 169 -5.63 13.27 18.36
N SER A 170 -5.75 13.98 17.23
CA SER A 170 -4.86 15.09 16.88
C SER A 170 -5.20 16.39 17.62
N GLY A 171 -6.35 16.44 18.29
CA GLY A 171 -6.83 17.66 18.96
C GLY A 171 -7.08 18.79 17.98
N SER A 172 -7.26 18.48 16.68
CA SER A 172 -7.69 19.44 15.68
C SER A 172 -9.20 19.67 15.84
N GLU A 173 -9.61 20.94 15.98
CA GLU A 173 -11.02 21.30 15.91
C GLU A 173 -11.58 20.82 14.57
N ASP A 174 -12.66 20.03 14.61
CA ASP A 174 -13.58 19.64 13.52
C ASP A 174 -13.17 20.14 12.12
N VAL A 175 -12.17 19.49 11.50
CA VAL A 175 -11.88 19.73 10.08
C VAL A 175 -13.02 19.13 9.26
N MET A 176 -14.03 19.96 9.00
CA MET A 176 -15.13 19.66 8.10
C MET A 176 -14.57 19.52 6.67
N GLY A 177 -14.49 18.31 6.14
CA GLY A 177 -13.88 18.11 4.83
C GLY A 177 -13.50 16.68 4.49
N TYR A 178 -12.74 16.54 3.42
CA TYR A 178 -12.15 15.27 2.98
C TYR A 178 -10.80 15.04 3.65
N LYS A 179 -10.73 14.04 4.52
CA LYS A 179 -9.54 13.56 5.19
C LYS A 179 -8.86 12.47 4.37
N VAL A 180 -7.53 12.46 4.34
CA VAL A 180 -6.73 11.37 3.77
C VAL A 180 -6.72 10.20 4.75
N SER A 181 -6.87 8.97 4.25
CA SER A 181 -6.79 7.74 5.05
C SER A 181 -5.55 6.92 4.67
N ASP A 182 -5.63 6.23 3.54
CA ASP A 182 -4.61 5.27 3.08
C ASP A 182 -4.22 5.59 1.65
N ALA A 183 -3.11 5.05 1.20
CA ALA A 183 -2.73 5.07 -0.20
C ALA A 183 -2.18 3.71 -0.65
N ALA A 184 -2.01 3.56 -1.95
CA ALA A 184 -1.20 2.52 -2.56
C ALA A 184 -0.43 3.11 -3.75
N ILE A 185 0.64 2.44 -4.17
CA ILE A 185 1.49 2.88 -5.27
C ILE A 185 1.50 1.87 -6.42
N GLY A 186 1.74 2.38 -7.63
CA GLY A 186 1.91 1.59 -8.86
C GLY A 186 2.39 2.48 -9.99
N ASP A 187 3.05 1.87 -10.98
CA ASP A 187 3.47 2.56 -12.20
C ASP A 187 2.25 2.63 -13.11
N LEU A 188 1.51 3.75 -13.06
CA LEU A 188 0.18 3.86 -13.66
C LEU A 188 0.24 4.19 -15.15
N ASP A 189 1.40 4.62 -15.66
CA ASP A 189 1.57 5.04 -17.06
C ASP A 189 2.65 4.25 -17.83
N GLY A 190 3.43 3.41 -17.14
CA GLY A 190 4.42 2.49 -17.69
C GLY A 190 5.80 3.14 -17.89
N ASP A 191 6.11 4.24 -17.20
CA ASP A 191 7.38 4.96 -17.34
C ASP A 191 8.50 4.44 -16.43
N GLY A 192 8.21 3.48 -15.55
CA GLY A 192 9.12 2.87 -14.58
C GLY A 192 9.20 3.61 -13.25
N GLN A 193 8.42 4.67 -13.04
CA GLN A 193 8.26 5.36 -11.77
C GLN A 193 6.89 5.05 -11.16
N TYR A 194 6.80 5.17 -9.84
CA TYR A 194 5.53 4.96 -9.16
C TYR A 194 4.73 6.27 -9.08
N GLU A 195 3.42 6.17 -9.29
CA GLU A 195 2.41 7.11 -8.83
C GLU A 195 1.84 6.64 -7.49
N ILE A 196 1.11 7.53 -6.82
CA ILE A 196 0.35 7.24 -5.62
C ILE A 196 -1.14 7.44 -5.85
N VAL A 197 -1.95 6.44 -5.46
CA VAL A 197 -3.41 6.51 -5.40
C VAL A 197 -3.84 6.71 -3.95
N VAL A 198 -4.42 7.86 -3.66
CA VAL A 198 -4.78 8.32 -2.32
C VAL A 198 -6.27 8.13 -2.07
N LYS A 199 -6.62 7.48 -0.96
CA LYS A 199 -7.99 7.38 -0.46
C LYS A 199 -8.32 8.58 0.42
N ARG A 200 -9.38 9.30 0.06
CA ARG A 200 -9.96 10.36 0.88
C ARG A 200 -11.40 10.04 1.25
N GLN A 201 -11.78 10.39 2.47
CA GLN A 201 -13.12 10.19 2.99
C GLN A 201 -13.47 11.33 3.94
N THR A 202 -14.75 11.55 4.18
CA THR A 202 -15.23 12.60 5.07
C THR A 202 -15.31 12.12 6.51
N MET A 203 -15.60 10.84 6.69
CA MET A 203 -15.66 10.15 7.97
C MET A 203 -15.29 8.67 7.80
N SER A 204 -14.91 8.03 8.91
CA SER A 204 -14.70 6.58 8.95
C SER A 204 -15.66 5.95 9.96
N ILE A 205 -16.69 5.24 9.47
CA ILE A 205 -17.72 4.65 10.34
C ILE A 205 -17.54 3.13 10.36
N ASP A 206 -17.27 2.55 11.54
CA ASP A 206 -17.20 1.08 11.68
C ASP A 206 -18.55 0.41 11.36
N ASN A 207 -18.49 -0.82 10.88
CA ASN A 207 -19.63 -1.63 10.49
C ASN A 207 -20.61 -1.90 11.63
N ALA A 208 -20.17 -1.92 12.89
CA ALA A 208 -21.04 -2.08 14.04
C ALA A 208 -21.92 -0.85 14.27
N SER A 209 -21.50 0.32 13.79
CA SER A 209 -22.14 1.61 14.09
C SER A 209 -23.15 2.02 13.01
N PRO A 210 -24.36 2.47 13.39
CA PRO A 210 -25.20 3.28 12.50
C PRO A 210 -24.57 4.66 12.31
N GLY A 211 -24.95 5.36 11.25
CA GLY A 211 -24.44 6.70 10.98
C GLY A 211 -24.33 6.95 9.49
N PHE A 212 -24.66 8.18 9.10
CA PHE A 212 -24.64 8.63 7.71
C PHE A 212 -23.33 9.33 7.40
N ALA A 213 -22.66 8.95 6.31
CA ALA A 213 -21.44 9.62 5.85
C ALA A 213 -21.74 10.63 4.73
N PRO A 214 -21.50 11.94 4.92
CA PRO A 214 -21.73 12.93 3.87
C PRO A 214 -20.68 12.83 2.77
N GLY A 215 -21.03 13.28 1.56
CA GLY A 215 -20.12 13.24 0.41
C GLY A 215 -19.91 11.82 -0.12
N SER A 216 -18.67 11.52 -0.55
CA SER A 216 -18.29 10.25 -1.17
C SER A 216 -16.85 9.90 -0.82
N ALA A 217 -16.50 8.63 -0.64
CA ALA A 217 -15.07 8.29 -0.71
C ALA A 217 -14.50 8.62 -2.09
N LEU A 218 -13.25 9.09 -2.10
CA LEU A 218 -12.50 9.48 -3.30
C LEU A 218 -11.25 8.63 -3.41
N LEU A 219 -10.90 8.26 -4.65
CA LEU A 219 -9.59 7.73 -5.00
C LEU A 219 -8.96 8.71 -6.00
N GLU A 220 -7.74 9.16 -5.71
CA GLU A 220 -7.06 10.21 -6.47
C GLU A 220 -5.64 9.80 -6.81
N ALA A 221 -5.25 9.87 -8.09
CA ALA A 221 -3.89 9.57 -8.51
C ALA A 221 -3.03 10.84 -8.63
N TYR A 222 -1.79 10.74 -8.16
CA TYR A 222 -0.76 11.76 -8.26
C TYR A 222 0.57 11.15 -8.67
N ARG A 223 1.33 11.85 -9.51
CA ARG A 223 2.72 11.48 -9.78
C ARG A 223 3.60 11.74 -8.57
N LEU A 224 4.42 10.77 -8.17
CA LEU A 224 5.34 10.96 -7.06
C LEU A 224 6.54 11.86 -7.44
N ASP A 225 6.90 11.93 -8.72
CA ASP A 225 8.06 12.69 -9.22
C ASP A 225 7.89 14.22 -9.12
N ASN A 226 6.68 14.73 -9.33
CA ASN A 226 6.40 16.17 -9.38
C ASN A 226 5.10 16.60 -8.67
N GLY A 227 4.32 15.64 -8.16
CA GLY A 227 3.06 15.90 -7.45
C GLY A 227 1.88 16.26 -8.35
N ALA A 228 1.98 16.04 -9.66
CA ALA A 228 0.90 16.34 -10.60
C ALA A 228 -0.33 15.45 -10.33
N PHE A 229 -1.49 16.09 -10.21
CA PHE A 229 -2.79 15.40 -10.15
C PHE A 229 -3.12 14.79 -11.51
N MET A 230 -3.56 13.53 -11.52
CA MET A 230 -3.93 12.80 -12.73
C MET A 230 -5.45 12.71 -12.88
N TRP A 231 -6.14 12.09 -11.91
CA TRP A 231 -7.59 11.89 -11.95
C TRP A 231 -8.19 11.70 -10.55
N ARG A 232 -9.53 11.77 -10.48
CA ARG A 232 -10.33 11.47 -9.29
C ARG A 232 -11.49 10.55 -9.66
N VAL A 233 -11.65 9.47 -8.90
CA VAL A 233 -12.85 8.63 -8.88
C VAL A 233 -13.65 8.97 -7.64
N GLU A 234 -14.95 9.23 -7.81
CA GLU A 234 -15.90 9.42 -6.71
C GLU A 234 -16.71 8.12 -6.56
N LEU A 235 -16.52 7.36 -5.48
CA LEU A 235 -17.19 6.05 -5.30
C LEU A 235 -18.72 6.14 -5.16
N GLY A 236 -19.23 7.33 -4.86
CA GLY A 236 -20.65 7.62 -4.74
C GLY A 236 -21.23 7.23 -3.38
N PRO A 237 -22.50 7.59 -3.13
CA PRO A 237 -23.15 7.39 -1.83
C PRO A 237 -23.39 5.91 -1.49
N ASN A 238 -23.39 5.03 -2.50
CA ASN A 238 -23.68 3.61 -2.30
C ASN A 238 -22.47 2.80 -1.81
N ILE A 239 -21.29 3.42 -1.76
CA ILE A 239 -20.11 2.88 -1.09
C ILE A 239 -19.93 3.62 0.24
N ARG A 240 -20.28 2.95 1.33
CA ARG A 240 -20.13 3.53 2.68
C ARG A 240 -18.66 3.79 2.98
N GLN A 241 -18.39 4.87 3.72
CA GLN A 241 -17.05 5.30 4.08
C GLN A 241 -16.61 4.65 5.40
N GLY A 242 -15.38 4.14 5.42
CA GLY A 242 -14.79 3.48 6.58
C GLY A 242 -13.76 2.42 6.24
N THR A 243 -12.96 2.07 7.24
CA THR A 243 -11.80 1.17 7.13
C THR A 243 -12.12 -0.18 6.47
N HIS A 244 -13.29 -0.77 6.74
CA HIS A 244 -13.65 -2.11 6.24
C HIS A 244 -14.48 -2.10 4.95
N TYR A 245 -14.71 -0.93 4.34
CA TYR A 245 -15.56 -0.78 3.15
C TYR A 245 -14.78 -0.54 1.85
N ILE A 246 -13.65 0.14 1.95
CA ILE A 246 -12.90 0.70 0.81
C ILE A 246 -11.48 0.17 0.86
N SER A 247 -11.35 -1.12 0.58
CA SER A 247 -10.10 -1.75 0.17
C SER A 247 -9.97 -1.62 -1.35
N PHE A 248 -8.76 -1.36 -1.83
CA PHE A 248 -8.48 -1.29 -3.26
C PHE A 248 -7.09 -1.85 -3.56
N ILE A 249 -6.87 -2.21 -4.81
CA ILE A 249 -5.61 -2.78 -5.29
C ILE A 249 -5.06 -1.87 -6.38
N VAL A 250 -3.77 -1.53 -6.31
CA VAL A 250 -3.00 -0.93 -7.41
C VAL A 250 -1.95 -1.93 -7.86
N TYR A 251 -2.09 -2.47 -9.07
CA TYR A 251 -1.16 -3.47 -9.62
C TYR A 251 -1.32 -3.57 -11.14
N ASP A 252 -0.30 -4.05 -11.85
CA ASP A 252 -0.41 -4.44 -13.27
C ASP A 252 -1.15 -5.78 -13.38
N LEU A 253 -2.47 -5.70 -13.56
CA LEU A 253 -3.39 -6.83 -13.43
C LEU A 253 -3.50 -7.64 -14.71
N ASP A 254 -3.16 -7.09 -15.88
CA ASP A 254 -3.15 -7.81 -17.14
C ASP A 254 -1.75 -8.07 -17.74
N GLY A 255 -0.71 -7.51 -17.13
CA GLY A 255 0.69 -7.74 -17.46
C GLY A 255 1.20 -6.89 -18.62
N ASP A 256 0.57 -5.75 -18.92
CA ASP A 256 0.97 -4.86 -20.02
C ASP A 256 2.08 -3.87 -19.65
N GLY A 257 2.50 -3.86 -18.38
CA GLY A 257 3.51 -2.95 -17.83
C GLY A 257 2.93 -1.70 -17.19
N LYS A 258 1.61 -1.56 -17.07
CA LYS A 258 0.92 -0.44 -16.40
C LYS A 258 -0.01 -0.96 -15.32
N ALA A 259 -0.01 -0.31 -14.17
CA ALA A 259 -0.88 -0.67 -13.08
C ALA A 259 -2.30 -0.11 -13.27
N GLU A 260 -3.31 -0.97 -13.07
CA GLU A 260 -4.70 -0.59 -12.90
C GLU A 260 -5.11 -0.55 -11.43
N LEU A 261 -6.30 -0.02 -11.19
CA LEU A 261 -6.98 -0.10 -9.91
C LEU A 261 -8.09 -1.15 -9.94
N ALA A 262 -8.19 -1.99 -8.92
CA ALA A 262 -9.39 -2.78 -8.66
C ALA A 262 -10.07 -2.32 -7.36
N VAL A 263 -11.36 -2.02 -7.41
CA VAL A 263 -12.12 -1.54 -6.24
C VAL A 263 -13.61 -1.89 -6.33
N ARG A 264 -14.25 -2.03 -5.16
CA ARG A 264 -15.71 -2.19 -5.07
C ARG A 264 -16.40 -0.88 -5.48
N THR A 265 -17.34 -0.97 -6.42
CA THR A 265 -18.14 0.14 -6.93
C THR A 265 -19.62 -0.20 -6.86
N SER A 266 -20.46 0.79 -7.15
CA SER A 266 -21.91 0.66 -7.16
C SER A 266 -22.48 1.70 -8.13
N GLU A 267 -23.78 1.63 -8.40
CA GLU A 267 -24.48 2.74 -9.06
C GLU A 267 -24.15 4.07 -8.37
N LEU A 268 -24.08 5.14 -9.18
CA LEU A 268 -23.60 6.47 -8.80
C LEU A 268 -22.09 6.59 -8.52
N THR A 269 -21.29 5.54 -8.66
CA THR A 269 -19.83 5.71 -8.82
C THR A 269 -19.55 6.52 -10.08
N LYS A 270 -18.69 7.54 -9.97
CA LYS A 270 -18.24 8.41 -11.06
C LYS A 270 -16.74 8.28 -11.27
N PHE A 271 -16.35 7.95 -12.48
CA PHE A 271 -14.96 7.70 -12.88
C PHE A 271 -14.22 8.98 -13.29
N GLY A 272 -12.91 8.86 -13.50
CA GLY A 272 -12.01 9.97 -13.83
C GLY A 272 -12.33 10.67 -15.16
N ASP A 273 -12.94 9.94 -16.10
CA ASP A 273 -13.46 10.46 -17.37
C ASP A 273 -14.85 11.14 -17.24
N GLY A 274 -15.45 11.10 -16.05
CA GLY A 274 -16.78 11.64 -15.75
C GLY A 274 -17.93 10.67 -16.01
N THR A 275 -17.68 9.45 -16.48
CA THR A 275 -18.69 8.41 -16.65
C THR A 275 -19.26 8.02 -15.29
N VAL A 276 -20.58 7.81 -15.22
CA VAL A 276 -21.29 7.41 -13.98
C VAL A 276 -22.00 6.09 -14.19
N ILE A 277 -21.89 5.17 -13.24
CA ILE A 277 -22.70 3.95 -13.23
C ILE A 277 -24.17 4.33 -13.00
N GLY A 278 -25.01 4.12 -14.01
CA GLY A 278 -26.46 4.38 -13.94
C GLY A 278 -27.23 3.24 -13.27
N ASP A 279 -28.54 3.18 -13.52
CA ASP A 279 -29.42 2.06 -13.14
C ASP A 279 -29.11 0.84 -14.03
N VAL A 280 -28.39 -0.12 -13.48
CA VAL A 280 -27.89 -1.32 -14.17
C VAL A 280 -28.90 -2.47 -14.09
N ASP A 281 -29.65 -2.58 -12.98
CA ASP A 281 -30.61 -3.67 -12.78
C ASP A 281 -32.04 -3.32 -13.25
N GLY A 282 -32.30 -2.06 -13.58
CA GLY A 282 -33.54 -1.56 -14.18
C GLY A 282 -34.67 -1.39 -13.17
N ASP A 283 -34.39 -1.29 -11.87
CA ASP A 283 -35.39 -1.13 -10.83
C ASP A 283 -35.90 0.32 -10.67
N GLY A 284 -35.25 1.29 -11.33
CA GLY A 284 -35.58 2.71 -11.28
C GLY A 284 -35.05 3.44 -10.04
N ILE A 285 -34.19 2.80 -9.25
CA ILE A 285 -33.54 3.30 -8.04
C ILE A 285 -32.03 3.29 -8.29
N THR A 286 -31.33 4.35 -7.89
CA THR A 286 -29.86 4.36 -7.94
C THR A 286 -29.24 4.80 -6.62
N TYR A 287 -30.06 5.03 -5.60
CA TYR A 287 -29.63 5.50 -4.28
C TYR A 287 -30.18 4.56 -3.20
N TYR A 288 -29.28 3.81 -2.57
CA TYR A 288 -29.61 2.68 -1.69
C TYR A 288 -29.24 2.91 -0.22
N VAL A 289 -28.81 4.13 0.14
CA VAL A 289 -28.48 4.46 1.53
C VAL A 289 -29.74 4.45 2.38
N ASN A 290 -29.71 3.72 3.49
CA ASN A 290 -30.80 3.76 4.47
C ASN A 290 -30.83 5.11 5.18
N THR A 291 -31.81 5.95 4.87
CA THR A 291 -31.93 7.32 5.41
C THR A 291 -32.84 7.43 6.64
N ASN A 292 -33.37 6.31 7.16
CA ASN A 292 -34.23 6.33 8.35
C ASN A 292 -33.37 6.40 9.63
N PRO A 293 -33.37 7.52 10.39
CA PRO A 293 -32.55 7.67 11.59
C PRO A 293 -32.96 6.74 12.75
N GLU A 294 -34.16 6.16 12.71
CA GLU A 294 -34.62 5.17 13.69
C GLU A 294 -34.15 3.74 13.36
N SER A 295 -33.54 3.53 12.19
CA SER A 295 -33.02 2.25 11.74
C SER A 295 -31.69 1.92 12.39
N GLY A 296 -31.50 0.66 12.82
CA GLY A 296 -30.17 0.17 13.24
C GLY A 296 -29.18 0.08 12.08
N ALA A 297 -29.70 0.12 10.84
CA ALA A 297 -28.93 0.20 9.61
C ALA A 297 -28.85 1.63 9.05
N TYR A 298 -29.15 2.68 9.82
CA TYR A 298 -29.05 4.07 9.35
C TYR A 298 -27.68 4.36 8.73
N GLY A 299 -27.69 4.90 7.51
CA GLY A 299 -26.51 5.22 6.70
C GLY A 299 -25.79 4.02 6.08
N LYS A 300 -26.34 2.80 6.18
CA LYS A 300 -25.81 1.58 5.54
C LYS A 300 -26.48 1.32 4.18
N ILE A 301 -25.83 0.50 3.37
CA ILE A 301 -26.27 0.13 2.03
C ILE A 301 -26.43 -1.40 1.97
N LEU A 302 -27.64 -1.86 2.26
CA LEU A 302 -27.98 -3.29 2.38
C LEU A 302 -28.94 -3.75 1.27
N ASP A 303 -29.05 -2.97 0.20
CA ASP A 303 -29.83 -3.24 -1.01
C ASP A 303 -29.07 -2.64 -2.21
N GLY A 304 -29.53 -2.92 -3.43
CA GLY A 304 -28.91 -2.45 -4.67
C GLY A 304 -27.73 -3.29 -5.15
N PRO A 305 -27.34 -3.14 -6.43
CA PRO A 305 -26.25 -3.90 -7.02
C PRO A 305 -24.89 -3.39 -6.54
N GLU A 306 -23.95 -4.32 -6.39
CA GLU A 306 -22.56 -4.05 -6.01
C GLU A 306 -21.66 -4.69 -7.05
N PHE A 307 -20.56 -4.02 -7.37
CA PHE A 307 -19.66 -4.45 -8.42
C PHE A 307 -18.20 -4.45 -7.96
N LEU A 308 -17.36 -5.17 -8.69
CA LEU A 308 -15.92 -4.94 -8.74
C LEU A 308 -15.62 -4.28 -10.09
N SER A 309 -15.03 -3.09 -10.08
CA SER A 309 -14.58 -2.39 -11.29
C SER A 309 -13.05 -2.40 -11.39
N ILE A 310 -12.55 -2.51 -12.61
CA ILE A 310 -11.16 -2.25 -12.98
C ILE A 310 -11.10 -0.86 -13.59
N ILE A 311 -10.16 -0.05 -13.12
CA ILE A 311 -10.01 1.36 -13.48
C ILE A 311 -8.62 1.56 -14.06
N ASP A 312 -8.58 2.22 -15.22
CA ASP A 312 -7.35 2.61 -15.91
C ASP A 312 -6.48 3.50 -15.03
N GLY A 313 -5.21 3.12 -14.86
CA GLY A 313 -4.27 3.83 -14.00
C GLY A 313 -3.96 5.25 -14.46
N THR A 314 -3.96 5.51 -15.77
CA THR A 314 -3.59 6.83 -16.31
C THR A 314 -4.75 7.82 -16.29
N THR A 315 -5.97 7.36 -16.53
CA THR A 315 -7.15 8.21 -16.78
C THR A 315 -8.22 8.15 -15.69
N GLY A 316 -8.22 7.10 -14.86
CA GLY A 316 -9.27 6.85 -13.89
C GLY A 316 -10.59 6.38 -14.51
N ALA A 317 -10.61 6.00 -15.80
CA ALA A 317 -11.80 5.49 -16.49
C ALA A 317 -12.06 4.01 -16.17
N GLU A 318 -13.33 3.58 -16.19
CA GLU A 318 -13.68 2.16 -16.02
C GLU A 318 -13.30 1.34 -17.27
N LEU A 319 -12.52 0.29 -17.06
CA LEU A 319 -12.09 -0.65 -18.11
C LEU A 319 -13.00 -1.88 -18.17
N ALA A 320 -13.35 -2.42 -17.01
CA ALA A 320 -14.18 -3.61 -16.89
C ALA A 320 -14.95 -3.61 -15.57
N ARG A 321 -16.06 -4.36 -15.53
CA ARG A 321 -16.87 -4.54 -14.33
C ARG A 321 -17.45 -5.95 -14.26
N THR A 322 -17.59 -6.48 -13.05
CA THR A 322 -18.36 -7.69 -12.74
C THR A 322 -19.14 -7.50 -11.45
N ASP A 323 -20.15 -8.34 -11.21
CA ASP A 323 -20.89 -8.32 -9.94
C ASP A 323 -19.96 -8.68 -8.78
N TYR A 324 -20.12 -7.98 -7.65
CA TYR A 324 -19.44 -8.33 -6.42
C TYR A 324 -20.05 -9.59 -5.78
N ILE A 325 -19.38 -10.16 -4.78
CA ILE A 325 -19.88 -11.31 -4.02
C ILE A 325 -21.28 -11.02 -3.46
N SER A 326 -22.25 -11.85 -3.80
CA SER A 326 -23.66 -11.64 -3.42
C SER A 326 -23.86 -11.64 -1.90
N ARG A 327 -24.78 -10.78 -1.45
CA ARG A 327 -25.30 -10.78 -0.08
C ARG A 327 -26.12 -12.05 0.24
N GLY A 328 -26.61 -12.77 -0.77
CA GLY A 328 -27.53 -13.90 -0.60
C GLY A 328 -28.94 -13.48 -0.13
N ASP A 329 -29.79 -14.45 0.19
CA ASP A 329 -31.18 -14.20 0.62
C ASP A 329 -31.23 -13.45 1.96
N LYS A 330 -31.85 -12.27 1.93
CA LYS A 330 -32.02 -11.36 3.09
C LYS A 330 -32.67 -12.02 4.30
N LEU A 331 -33.56 -13.00 4.08
CA LEU A 331 -34.23 -13.74 5.15
C LEU A 331 -33.29 -14.70 5.90
N LEU A 332 -32.13 -15.04 5.31
CA LEU A 332 -31.18 -15.99 5.87
C LEU A 332 -29.96 -15.33 6.51
N TRP A 333 -29.78 -14.01 6.41
CA TRP A 333 -28.56 -13.31 6.82
C TRP A 333 -28.14 -13.57 8.26
N THR A 334 -29.07 -13.63 9.22
CA THR A 334 -28.72 -13.94 10.63
C THR A 334 -28.09 -15.32 10.76
N GLY A 335 -28.58 -16.30 10.00
CA GLY A 335 -28.01 -17.65 9.93
C GLY A 335 -26.72 -17.69 9.13
N TYR A 336 -26.65 -16.96 8.02
CA TYR A 336 -25.57 -17.01 7.04
C TYR A 336 -24.38 -16.13 7.44
N TRP A 337 -24.55 -14.81 7.52
CA TRP A 337 -23.52 -13.85 7.89
C TRP A 337 -23.33 -13.67 9.40
N GLY A 338 -24.35 -13.99 10.20
CA GLY A 338 -24.29 -13.91 11.67
C GLY A 338 -24.96 -12.67 12.28
N ASP A 339 -25.50 -11.76 11.46
CA ASP A 339 -26.38 -10.68 11.90
C ASP A 339 -27.46 -10.36 10.86
N GLY A 340 -28.50 -9.65 11.30
CA GLY A 340 -29.72 -9.42 10.52
C GLY A 340 -29.71 -8.13 9.70
N TYR A 341 -30.75 -7.97 8.88
CA TYR A 341 -30.92 -6.85 7.93
C TYR A 341 -31.01 -5.46 8.57
N ASN A 342 -31.29 -5.35 9.88
CA ASN A 342 -31.30 -4.07 10.60
C ASN A 342 -29.94 -3.78 11.29
N TYR A 343 -28.90 -4.54 10.94
CA TYR A 343 -27.56 -4.37 11.50
C TYR A 343 -26.49 -4.41 10.40
N GLY A 344 -26.36 -5.50 9.64
CA GLY A 344 -25.46 -5.57 8.48
C GLY A 344 -23.99 -5.27 8.81
N ASN A 345 -23.47 -5.82 9.91
CA ASN A 345 -22.07 -5.62 10.31
C ASN A 345 -21.18 -6.61 9.55
N ARG A 346 -21.41 -7.91 9.75
CA ARG A 346 -20.56 -9.00 9.25
C ARG A 346 -20.60 -9.15 7.73
N ILE A 347 -21.74 -8.83 7.12
CA ILE A 347 -21.93 -8.91 5.67
C ILE A 347 -21.06 -7.89 4.92
N ASP A 348 -20.79 -6.72 5.50
CA ASP A 348 -20.04 -5.65 4.85
C ASP A 348 -18.58 -5.58 5.32
N ARG A 349 -18.06 -6.69 5.83
CA ARG A 349 -16.65 -6.83 6.11
C ARG A 349 -15.93 -7.24 4.83
N PHE A 350 -15.23 -6.31 4.20
CA PHE A 350 -14.55 -6.55 2.92
C PHE A 350 -13.04 -6.57 3.10
N LEU A 351 -12.39 -7.42 2.33
CA LEU A 351 -10.95 -7.38 2.07
C LEU A 351 -10.74 -7.54 0.56
N MET A 352 -9.54 -7.24 0.09
CA MET A 352 -9.12 -7.50 -1.28
C MET A 352 -7.67 -7.96 -1.30
N ALA A 353 -7.29 -8.71 -2.32
CA ALA A 353 -5.91 -9.11 -2.54
C ALA A 353 -5.57 -9.17 -4.03
N THR A 354 -4.29 -9.40 -4.26
CA THR A 354 -3.70 -9.77 -5.55
C THR A 354 -2.77 -10.92 -5.28
N GLY A 355 -2.80 -11.94 -6.13
CA GLY A 355 -1.94 -13.11 -6.01
C GLY A 355 -1.64 -13.75 -7.35
N HIS A 356 -0.46 -14.35 -7.45
CA HIS A 356 0.03 -15.08 -8.62
C HIS A 356 -0.30 -16.57 -8.50
N PHE A 357 -1.54 -16.93 -8.86
CA PHE A 357 -2.06 -18.30 -8.68
C PHE A 357 -1.70 -19.29 -9.79
N ASP A 358 -0.98 -18.86 -10.84
CA ASP A 358 -0.52 -19.73 -11.95
C ASP A 358 1.00 -19.86 -11.94
N SER A 359 1.72 -18.74 -11.90
CA SER A 359 3.16 -18.68 -11.67
C SER A 359 3.60 -17.28 -11.25
N PRO A 360 4.83 -17.07 -10.74
CA PRO A 360 5.28 -15.74 -10.30
C PRO A 360 5.54 -14.77 -11.46
N ASN A 361 5.49 -15.26 -12.72
CA ASN A 361 5.74 -14.47 -13.92
C ASN A 361 4.48 -14.30 -14.78
N SER A 362 3.31 -14.75 -14.31
CA SER A 362 2.04 -14.52 -15.00
C SER A 362 1.43 -13.17 -14.60
N ALA A 363 0.46 -12.69 -15.36
CA ALA A 363 -0.43 -11.66 -14.85
C ALA A 363 -1.12 -12.18 -13.56
N PRO A 364 -1.23 -11.35 -12.52
CA PRO A 364 -1.82 -11.80 -11.27
C PRO A 364 -3.35 -11.87 -11.36
N SER A 365 -3.96 -12.59 -10.41
CA SER A 365 -5.40 -12.54 -10.21
C SER A 365 -5.77 -11.53 -9.13
N ILE A 366 -6.93 -10.92 -9.27
CA ILE A 366 -7.60 -10.10 -8.25
C ILE A 366 -8.38 -11.02 -7.33
N VAL A 367 -8.40 -10.73 -6.04
CA VAL A 367 -9.20 -11.43 -5.06
C VAL A 367 -10.16 -10.45 -4.39
N MET A 368 -11.46 -10.72 -4.47
CA MET A 368 -12.47 -10.01 -3.68
C MET A 368 -12.95 -10.89 -2.53
N CYS A 369 -13.12 -10.30 -1.34
CA CYS A 369 -13.50 -11.01 -0.12
C CYS A 369 -14.74 -10.38 0.53
N ARG A 370 -15.61 -11.21 1.11
CA ARG A 370 -16.75 -10.77 1.90
C ARG A 370 -16.91 -11.65 3.14
N GLY A 371 -16.88 -11.04 4.32
CA GLY A 371 -16.99 -11.70 5.62
C GLY A 371 -15.67 -12.25 6.16
N TYR A 372 -15.67 -12.60 7.44
CA TYR A 372 -14.61 -13.39 8.11
C TYR A 372 -15.05 -13.88 9.50
N TYR A 373 -16.00 -13.19 10.13
CA TYR A 373 -16.53 -13.55 11.45
C TYR A 373 -17.51 -14.73 11.47
N LYS A 374 -18.06 -15.14 10.33
CA LYS A 374 -18.96 -16.30 10.23
C LYS A 374 -18.82 -16.89 8.84
N ASN A 375 -19.86 -16.82 7.99
CA ASN A 375 -19.66 -17.10 6.59
C ASN A 375 -18.72 -16.06 5.99
N PHE A 376 -17.76 -16.53 5.20
CA PHE A 376 -17.02 -15.70 4.29
C PHE A 376 -16.86 -16.35 2.93
N GLN A 377 -16.63 -15.50 1.95
CA GLN A 377 -16.43 -15.85 0.56
C GLN A 377 -15.20 -15.13 0.02
N ILE A 378 -14.43 -15.85 -0.80
CA ILE A 378 -13.23 -15.36 -1.47
C ILE A 378 -13.33 -15.79 -2.94
N VAL A 379 -13.29 -14.82 -3.86
CA VAL A 379 -13.37 -15.08 -5.30
C VAL A 379 -12.13 -14.52 -5.98
N ALA A 380 -11.37 -15.38 -6.66
CA ALA A 380 -10.29 -14.97 -7.54
C ALA A 380 -10.78 -14.75 -8.98
N LEU A 381 -10.33 -13.66 -9.59
CA LEU A 381 -10.68 -13.21 -10.93
C LEU A 381 -9.40 -12.87 -11.70
N ASP A 382 -9.32 -13.30 -12.95
CA ASP A 382 -8.33 -12.80 -13.88
C ASP A 382 -8.87 -11.59 -14.62
N TYR A 383 -8.00 -10.61 -14.85
CA TYR A 383 -8.26 -9.53 -15.77
C TYR A 383 -7.36 -9.67 -16.99
N ALA A 384 -7.94 -9.82 -18.16
CA ALA A 384 -7.20 -9.86 -19.41
C ALA A 384 -8.09 -9.42 -20.57
N ASN A 385 -7.52 -8.64 -21.51
CA ASN A 385 -8.22 -8.19 -22.71
C ASN A 385 -9.55 -7.48 -22.39
N GLY A 386 -9.57 -6.64 -21.35
CA GLY A 386 -10.75 -5.89 -20.92
C GLY A 386 -11.86 -6.74 -20.30
N LYS A 387 -11.57 -7.92 -19.78
CA LYS A 387 -12.58 -8.84 -19.22
C LYS A 387 -12.12 -9.47 -17.90
N LEU A 388 -13.06 -9.52 -16.96
CA LEU A 388 -12.91 -10.26 -15.71
C LEU A 388 -13.45 -11.69 -15.88
N THR A 389 -12.62 -12.69 -15.57
CA THR A 389 -13.00 -14.11 -15.63
C THR A 389 -12.74 -14.77 -14.29
N LYS A 390 -13.75 -15.42 -13.71
CA LYS A 390 -13.59 -16.13 -12.43
C LYS A 390 -12.63 -17.31 -12.58
N ARG A 391 -11.59 -17.32 -11.74
CA ARG A 391 -10.67 -18.44 -11.55
C ARG A 391 -11.30 -19.50 -10.65
N TRP A 392 -11.59 -19.13 -9.41
CA TRP A 392 -12.16 -20.02 -8.40
C TRP A 392 -13.02 -19.24 -7.40
N HIS A 393 -13.76 -19.96 -6.54
CA HIS A 393 -14.57 -19.39 -5.47
C HIS A 393 -14.51 -20.30 -4.25
N PHE A 394 -14.01 -19.76 -3.15
CA PHE A 394 -14.05 -20.38 -1.83
C PHE A 394 -15.22 -19.78 -1.04
N ASP A 395 -16.16 -20.62 -0.58
CA ASP A 395 -17.32 -20.23 0.22
C ASP A 395 -17.43 -21.15 1.43
N THR A 396 -17.37 -20.57 2.63
CA THR A 396 -17.54 -21.32 3.88
C THR A 396 -18.98 -21.72 4.15
N TYR A 397 -19.91 -21.60 3.20
CA TYR A 397 -21.25 -22.17 3.32
C TYR A 397 -21.73 -22.76 1.99
N PRO A 398 -22.23 -24.01 1.98
CA PRO A 398 -22.32 -24.95 3.10
C PRO A 398 -21.01 -25.71 3.34
N ASN A 399 -19.97 -25.46 2.54
CA ASN A 399 -18.70 -26.18 2.58
C ASN A 399 -17.72 -25.51 3.56
N TYR A 400 -16.57 -26.12 3.85
CA TYR A 400 -15.48 -25.51 4.66
C TYR A 400 -15.92 -24.90 6.01
N GLN A 401 -16.82 -25.57 6.74
CA GLN A 401 -17.32 -25.05 8.02
C GLN A 401 -16.22 -24.89 9.08
N GLU A 402 -15.13 -25.66 8.96
CA GLU A 402 -13.94 -25.58 9.79
C GLU A 402 -13.11 -24.30 9.59
N TYR A 403 -13.38 -23.53 8.52
CA TYR A 403 -12.75 -22.25 8.24
C TYR A 403 -13.53 -21.06 8.80
N VAL A 404 -14.78 -21.25 9.25
CA VAL A 404 -15.59 -20.19 9.84
C VAL A 404 -14.86 -19.59 11.05
N HIS A 405 -15.04 -18.27 11.24
CA HIS A 405 -14.42 -17.47 12.31
C HIS A 405 -12.92 -17.23 12.18
N GLN A 406 -12.22 -17.72 11.15
CA GLN A 406 -10.76 -17.66 11.11
C GLN A 406 -10.18 -16.39 10.48
N GLY A 407 -10.94 -15.64 9.66
CA GLY A 407 -10.39 -14.48 8.96
C GLY A 407 -10.11 -13.30 9.87
N ASN A 408 -9.10 -12.49 9.51
CA ASN A 408 -8.71 -11.27 10.21
C ASN A 408 -9.29 -10.02 9.55
N HIS A 409 -8.99 -8.85 10.13
CA HIS A 409 -9.16 -7.55 9.48
C HIS A 409 -8.13 -7.24 8.38
N ASN A 410 -7.34 -8.23 7.98
CA ASN A 410 -6.26 -8.15 7.00
C ASN A 410 -6.02 -9.56 6.43
N LEU A 411 -5.18 -9.62 5.41
CA LEU A 411 -4.71 -10.85 4.80
C LEU A 411 -3.26 -10.64 4.34
N ALA A 412 -2.60 -11.74 4.00
CA ALA A 412 -1.31 -11.72 3.33
C ALA A 412 -1.32 -12.77 2.21
N VAL A 413 -0.48 -12.57 1.19
CA VAL A 413 -0.39 -13.44 0.02
C VAL A 413 1.06 -13.76 -0.28
N GLY A 414 1.33 -15.00 -0.64
CA GLY A 414 2.66 -15.45 -1.06
C GLY A 414 2.72 -16.96 -1.23
N ASP A 415 3.70 -17.43 -2.01
CA ASP A 415 4.06 -18.84 -2.13
C ASP A 415 4.61 -19.36 -0.79
N VAL A 416 3.78 -20.11 -0.07
CA VAL A 416 4.14 -20.64 1.25
C VAL A 416 4.62 -22.07 1.19
N ASP A 417 4.18 -22.86 0.21
CA ASP A 417 4.50 -24.28 0.07
C ASP A 417 5.59 -24.59 -0.98
N ASN A 418 6.12 -23.56 -1.63
CA ASN A 418 7.19 -23.56 -2.63
C ASN A 418 6.83 -24.25 -3.94
N ASP A 419 5.56 -24.22 -4.34
CA ASP A 419 5.11 -24.74 -5.63
C ASP A 419 5.18 -23.71 -6.78
N GLY A 420 5.58 -22.48 -6.46
CA GLY A 420 5.68 -21.35 -7.38
C GLY A 420 4.37 -20.58 -7.58
N LYS A 421 3.34 -20.84 -6.77
CA LYS A 421 2.05 -20.12 -6.82
C LYS A 421 1.75 -19.57 -5.45
N ASP A 422 0.97 -18.50 -5.42
CA ASP A 422 0.65 -17.84 -4.17
C ASP A 422 -0.52 -18.48 -3.43
N GLU A 423 -0.40 -18.60 -2.12
CA GLU A 423 -1.51 -18.91 -1.22
C GLU A 423 -2.00 -17.64 -0.54
N ILE A 424 -3.21 -17.69 0.02
CA ILE A 424 -3.80 -16.59 0.79
C ILE A 424 -3.80 -16.95 2.27
N MET A 425 -3.04 -16.22 3.07
CA MET A 425 -3.14 -16.23 4.53
C MET A 425 -4.31 -15.35 4.95
N TYR A 426 -5.44 -15.97 5.28
CA TYR A 426 -6.67 -15.28 5.67
C TYR A 426 -6.83 -15.35 7.19
N GLY A 427 -5.97 -14.62 7.90
CA GLY A 427 -5.92 -14.63 9.37
C GLY A 427 -5.40 -15.96 9.95
N ALA A 428 -6.28 -16.68 10.63
CA ALA A 428 -6.01 -17.96 11.28
C ALA A 428 -6.22 -19.19 10.38
N CYS A 429 -6.37 -18.99 9.06
CA CYS A 429 -6.43 -20.05 8.06
C CYS A 429 -5.69 -19.68 6.77
N ALA A 430 -5.52 -20.65 5.88
CA ALA A 430 -4.88 -20.50 4.59
C ALA A 430 -5.71 -21.13 3.46
N ILE A 431 -5.78 -20.45 2.33
CA ILE A 431 -6.45 -20.90 1.10
C ILE A 431 -5.38 -21.15 0.04
N ASP A 432 -5.46 -22.30 -0.61
CA ASP A 432 -4.53 -22.74 -1.64
C ASP A 432 -4.72 -21.94 -2.95
N HIS A 433 -3.70 -21.92 -3.82
CA HIS A 433 -3.69 -21.17 -5.08
C HIS A 433 -4.86 -21.54 -6.02
N ASP A 434 -5.42 -22.74 -5.88
CA ASP A 434 -6.53 -23.26 -6.68
C ASP A 434 -7.93 -22.97 -6.08
N GLY A 435 -7.96 -22.28 -4.93
CA GLY A 435 -9.17 -21.92 -4.21
C GLY A 435 -9.71 -23.03 -3.31
N THR A 436 -8.96 -24.10 -3.07
CA THR A 436 -9.26 -25.07 -2.01
C THR A 436 -8.72 -24.60 -0.66
N GLY A 437 -9.22 -25.17 0.44
CA GLY A 437 -8.69 -24.87 1.76
C GLY A 437 -7.36 -25.59 1.99
N LEU A 438 -6.32 -24.85 2.38
CA LEU A 438 -5.01 -25.42 2.73
C LEU A 438 -5.01 -25.92 4.19
N TYR A 439 -5.27 -25.02 5.14
CA TYR A 439 -5.51 -25.39 6.55
C TYR A 439 -6.35 -24.34 7.30
N SER A 440 -6.89 -24.75 8.45
CA SER A 440 -7.49 -23.87 9.46
C SER A 440 -6.87 -24.20 10.82
N THR A 441 -6.41 -23.19 11.56
CA THR A 441 -5.80 -23.39 12.88
C THR A 441 -6.85 -23.58 13.98
N GLY A 442 -8.07 -23.11 13.75
CA GLY A 442 -9.16 -23.13 14.71
C GLY A 442 -9.08 -22.08 15.82
N ARG A 443 -8.09 -21.16 15.78
CA ARG A 443 -7.88 -20.14 16.83
C ARG A 443 -8.71 -18.88 16.68
N GLY A 444 -9.34 -18.72 15.51
CA GLY A 444 -10.31 -17.67 15.26
C GLY A 444 -9.69 -16.31 14.91
N HIS A 445 -10.57 -15.33 14.78
CA HIS A 445 -10.31 -13.98 14.31
C HIS A 445 -9.24 -13.22 15.10
N GLY A 446 -8.53 -12.34 14.40
CA GLY A 446 -7.56 -11.41 14.95
C GLY A 446 -7.43 -10.08 14.20
N ASP A 447 -6.63 -9.20 14.79
CA ASP A 447 -6.42 -7.81 14.35
C ASP A 447 -5.10 -7.58 13.61
N ALA A 448 -4.11 -8.47 13.73
CA ALA A 448 -2.79 -8.34 13.13
C ALA A 448 -2.27 -9.66 12.51
N LEU A 449 -1.53 -9.54 11.41
CA LEU A 449 -1.02 -10.65 10.62
C LEU A 449 0.30 -10.26 9.93
N HIS A 450 1.28 -11.16 10.00
CA HIS A 450 2.58 -10.99 9.36
C HIS A 450 2.96 -12.27 8.64
N LEU A 451 3.32 -12.18 7.36
CA LEU A 451 3.86 -13.29 6.56
C LEU A 451 5.27 -12.92 6.11
N GLY A 452 6.25 -13.77 6.40
CA GLY A 452 7.64 -13.52 6.00
C GLY A 452 8.61 -14.53 6.57
N LYS A 453 9.91 -14.24 6.44
CA LYS A 453 10.99 -15.08 6.97
C LYS A 453 11.44 -14.59 8.35
N PHE A 454 10.92 -15.19 9.41
CA PHE A 454 11.14 -14.73 10.79
C PHE A 454 12.12 -15.61 11.58
N ASP A 455 12.13 -16.90 11.28
CA ASP A 455 13.11 -17.84 11.82
C ASP A 455 14.07 -18.26 10.71
N PRO A 456 15.27 -17.63 10.61
CA PRO A 456 16.19 -17.91 9.51
C PRO A 456 16.77 -19.33 9.55
N SER A 457 16.62 -20.06 10.66
CA SER A 457 17.10 -21.44 10.79
C SER A 457 16.11 -22.51 10.30
N ARG A 458 14.90 -22.10 9.90
CA ARG A 458 13.88 -22.98 9.34
C ARG A 458 13.77 -22.81 7.83
N GLU A 459 13.35 -23.85 7.13
CA GLU A 459 12.90 -23.73 5.74
C GLU A 459 11.49 -23.11 5.68
N GLY A 460 11.11 -22.55 4.52
CA GLY A 460 9.79 -21.94 4.32
C GLY A 460 9.56 -20.62 5.06
N LEU A 461 8.37 -20.06 4.86
CA LEU A 461 7.89 -18.84 5.50
C LEU A 461 7.16 -19.15 6.81
N GLN A 462 6.99 -18.12 7.64
CA GLN A 462 6.22 -18.18 8.87
C GLN A 462 5.11 -17.14 8.84
N VAL A 463 4.03 -17.44 9.56
CA VAL A 463 2.96 -16.48 9.85
C VAL A 463 2.96 -16.17 11.34
N VAL A 464 2.95 -14.87 11.69
CA VAL A 464 2.68 -14.41 13.06
C VAL A 464 1.33 -13.71 13.09
N THR A 465 0.44 -14.11 13.99
CA THR A 465 -0.88 -13.49 14.15
C THR A 465 -1.36 -13.56 15.59
N CYS A 466 -2.19 -12.60 15.99
CA CYS A 466 -2.87 -12.56 17.28
C CYS A 466 -4.36 -12.87 17.15
N HIS A 467 -5.03 -13.16 18.26
CA HIS A 467 -6.43 -13.59 18.27
C HIS A 467 -7.26 -12.83 19.32
N GLU A 468 -8.49 -12.46 18.94
CA GLU A 468 -9.41 -11.67 19.77
C GLU A 468 -10.21 -12.54 20.75
N GLY A 469 -10.57 -13.76 20.37
CA GLY A 469 -11.55 -14.59 21.09
C GLY A 469 -10.92 -15.65 22.01
N PRO A 470 -10.88 -15.47 23.35
CA PRO A 470 -10.25 -16.43 24.27
C PRO A 470 -10.91 -17.81 24.27
N ASP A 471 -12.21 -17.86 23.99
CA ASP A 471 -12.96 -19.11 23.88
C ASP A 471 -12.51 -19.97 22.68
N MET A 472 -11.84 -19.37 21.68
CA MET A 472 -11.33 -20.04 20.48
C MET A 472 -9.83 -20.34 20.61
N TYR A 473 -9.03 -19.35 20.98
CA TYR A 473 -7.57 -19.50 20.99
C TYR A 473 -7.04 -20.25 22.22
N GLY A 474 -7.84 -20.39 23.30
CA GLY A 474 -7.45 -21.03 24.54
C GLY A 474 -6.34 -20.25 25.27
N ASP A 475 -5.12 -20.78 25.25
CA ASP A 475 -3.93 -20.13 25.85
C ASP A 475 -2.89 -19.74 24.79
N CYS A 476 -3.29 -19.67 23.52
CA CYS A 476 -2.44 -19.28 22.39
C CYS A 476 -2.95 -17.97 21.79
N GLY A 477 -2.87 -16.87 22.53
CA GLY A 477 -3.39 -15.57 22.11
C GLY A 477 -2.63 -14.94 20.94
N THR A 478 -1.34 -15.28 20.79
CA THR A 478 -0.54 -15.00 19.58
C THR A 478 0.22 -16.26 19.20
N GLU A 479 0.25 -16.57 17.91
CA GLU A 479 1.01 -17.69 17.37
C GLU A 479 2.06 -17.24 16.35
N MET A 480 3.18 -17.96 16.28
CA MET A 480 3.94 -18.12 15.04
C MET A 480 3.70 -19.53 14.53
N ARG A 481 3.32 -19.66 13.26
CA ARG A 481 3.11 -20.95 12.61
C ARG A 481 3.90 -21.08 11.32
N ASP A 482 4.16 -22.31 10.95
CA ASP A 482 4.65 -22.66 9.62
C ASP A 482 3.59 -22.27 8.58
N ALA A 483 3.99 -21.47 7.58
CA ALA A 483 3.04 -20.82 6.70
C ALA A 483 2.31 -21.82 5.77
N ALA A 484 2.96 -22.92 5.37
CA ALA A 484 2.41 -23.95 4.50
C ALA A 484 1.51 -24.94 5.23
N THR A 485 1.91 -25.35 6.44
CA THR A 485 1.26 -26.48 7.14
C THR A 485 0.30 -26.04 8.23
N GLY A 486 0.43 -24.80 8.72
CA GLY A 486 -0.31 -24.31 9.88
C GLY A 486 0.17 -24.89 11.22
N GLU A 487 1.29 -25.63 11.24
CA GLU A 487 1.90 -26.12 12.48
C GLU A 487 2.32 -24.95 13.36
N VAL A 488 1.82 -24.89 14.59
CA VAL A 488 2.22 -23.87 15.56
C VAL A 488 3.64 -24.14 16.04
N LEU A 489 4.51 -23.16 15.82
CA LEU A 489 5.92 -23.16 16.20
C LEU A 489 6.14 -22.44 17.53
N VAL A 490 5.42 -21.34 17.73
CA VAL A 490 5.44 -20.53 18.95
C VAL A 490 4.01 -20.22 19.36
N ALA A 491 3.72 -20.35 20.66
CA ALA A 491 2.47 -19.97 21.27
C ALA A 491 2.73 -19.01 22.43
N ILE A 492 2.16 -17.82 22.36
CA ILE A 492 2.23 -16.78 23.39
C ILE A 492 0.84 -16.67 24.06
N PRO A 493 0.75 -16.66 25.40
CA PRO A 493 -0.53 -16.65 26.10
C PRO A 493 -1.28 -15.34 25.97
N GLY A 494 -2.58 -15.40 25.69
CA GLY A 494 -3.46 -14.22 25.68
C GLY A 494 -4.04 -13.85 27.04
N ASN A 495 -3.74 -14.63 28.10
CA ASN A 495 -4.23 -14.43 29.46
C ASN A 495 -5.77 -14.31 29.59
N GLY A 496 -6.52 -14.93 28.69
CA GLY A 496 -7.97 -14.84 28.65
C GLY A 496 -8.50 -13.45 28.23
N GLN A 497 -7.68 -12.63 27.55
CA GLN A 497 -8.03 -11.31 27.03
C GLN A 497 -8.01 -11.28 25.50
N ASP A 498 -8.60 -10.25 24.91
CA ASP A 498 -8.36 -9.92 23.51
C ASP A 498 -6.87 -9.55 23.31
N VAL A 499 -6.20 -10.25 22.40
CA VAL A 499 -4.87 -9.86 21.92
C VAL A 499 -5.02 -9.05 20.64
N GLY A 500 -5.37 -7.78 20.79
CA GLY A 500 -5.69 -6.91 19.66
C GLY A 500 -4.48 -6.42 18.84
N ARG A 501 -3.23 -6.75 19.25
CA ARG A 501 -2.01 -6.44 18.48
C ARG A 501 -0.91 -7.49 18.70
N CYS A 502 -0.14 -7.79 17.65
CA CYS A 502 1.16 -8.44 17.73
C CYS A 502 2.13 -7.81 16.74
N MET A 503 3.42 -8.11 16.91
CA MET A 503 4.48 -7.73 16.01
C MET A 503 5.57 -8.80 15.97
N VAL A 504 6.24 -8.86 14.83
CA VAL A 504 7.47 -9.64 14.63
C VAL A 504 8.47 -8.82 13.82
N ALA A 505 9.70 -8.71 14.32
CA ALA A 505 10.80 -8.04 13.63
C ALA A 505 12.13 -8.37 14.34
N ASP A 506 13.23 -8.42 13.59
CA ASP A 506 14.56 -8.39 14.19
C ASP A 506 14.85 -6.96 14.66
N ILE A 507 14.77 -6.76 15.97
CA ILE A 507 15.02 -5.46 16.62
C ILE A 507 16.25 -5.51 17.52
N ASP A 508 16.74 -6.71 17.86
CA ASP A 508 17.75 -6.91 18.87
C ASP A 508 18.91 -7.79 18.35
N PRO A 509 20.09 -7.22 18.04
CA PRO A 509 21.18 -7.95 17.41
C PRO A 509 21.83 -9.05 18.27
N GLU A 510 21.46 -9.14 19.54
CA GLU A 510 21.93 -10.20 20.44
C GLU A 510 21.00 -11.43 20.46
N THR A 511 19.83 -11.35 19.82
CA THR A 511 18.85 -12.42 19.76
C THR A 511 18.71 -12.90 18.31
N PRO A 512 19.00 -14.19 18.02
CA PRO A 512 18.87 -14.69 16.66
C PRO A 512 17.41 -14.74 16.15
N GLY A 513 17.22 -14.37 14.89
CA GLY A 513 15.95 -14.30 14.18
C GLY A 513 15.18 -13.02 14.46
N CYS A 514 13.86 -13.06 14.23
CA CYS A 514 12.98 -11.95 14.56
C CYS A 514 12.32 -12.17 15.93
N GLU A 515 12.36 -11.16 16.79
CA GLU A 515 11.63 -11.17 18.06
C GLU A 515 10.13 -11.06 17.83
N ILE A 516 9.34 -11.59 18.76
CA ILE A 516 7.88 -11.56 18.75
C ILE A 516 7.39 -10.89 20.04
N TRP A 517 6.41 -10.00 19.93
CA TRP A 517 5.73 -9.41 21.09
C TRP A 517 4.27 -9.08 20.76
N ALA A 518 3.43 -8.94 21.79
CA ALA A 518 2.00 -8.75 21.63
C ALA A 518 1.41 -7.89 22.76
N SER A 519 0.22 -7.34 22.53
CA SER A 519 -0.47 -6.52 23.52
C SER A 519 -0.73 -7.27 24.82
N GLU A 520 -0.87 -8.59 24.75
CA GLU A 520 -0.91 -9.49 25.91
C GLU A 520 0.00 -10.71 25.67
N PRO A 521 0.87 -11.09 26.65
CA PRO A 521 1.12 -10.39 27.90
C PRO A 521 1.94 -9.11 27.68
N ALA A 522 1.43 -7.98 28.14
CA ALA A 522 2.03 -6.67 27.91
C ALA A 522 3.51 -6.59 28.35
N GLY A 523 4.34 -5.96 27.52
CA GLY A 523 5.75 -5.66 27.86
C GLY A 523 6.71 -6.84 27.78
N LYS A 524 6.25 -8.03 27.37
CA LYS A 524 7.10 -9.22 27.17
C LYS A 524 7.63 -9.29 25.74
N LEU A 525 8.89 -9.70 25.61
CA LEU A 525 9.56 -9.96 24.35
C LEU A 525 9.95 -11.43 24.29
N TYR A 526 9.74 -12.06 23.14
CA TYR A 526 10.01 -13.47 22.89
C TYR A 526 10.99 -13.59 21.73
N SER A 527 11.86 -14.59 21.77
CA SER A 527 12.67 -14.95 20.59
C SER A 527 11.80 -15.56 19.48
N CYS A 528 12.37 -15.72 18.29
CA CYS A 528 11.73 -16.48 17.21
C CYS A 528 11.44 -17.95 17.58
N LYS A 529 11.96 -18.44 18.71
CA LYS A 529 11.69 -19.80 19.25
C LYS A 529 10.65 -19.82 20.36
N GLY A 530 10.07 -18.67 20.70
CA GLY A 530 9.06 -18.55 21.76
C GLY A 530 9.64 -18.51 23.18
N GLU A 531 10.95 -18.31 23.32
CA GLU A 531 11.57 -18.16 24.64
C GLU A 531 11.36 -16.74 25.15
N VAL A 532 10.86 -16.59 26.38
CA VAL A 532 10.74 -15.26 27.02
C VAL A 532 12.14 -14.71 27.26
N LEU A 533 12.43 -13.56 26.66
CA LEU A 533 13.72 -12.90 26.83
C LEU A 533 13.76 -12.13 28.14
N ALA A 534 14.96 -11.99 28.72
CA ALA A 534 15.21 -11.08 29.84
C ALA A 534 15.28 -9.59 29.39
N LYS A 535 14.44 -9.25 28.41
CA LYS A 535 14.32 -7.95 27.73
C LYS A 535 12.84 -7.56 27.69
N ARG A 536 12.57 -6.27 27.46
CA ARG A 536 11.20 -5.75 27.41
C ARG A 536 10.76 -5.58 25.97
N ALA A 537 9.44 -5.66 25.74
CA ALA A 537 8.87 -5.27 24.45
C ALA A 537 9.29 -3.82 24.09
N PRO A 538 9.37 -3.48 22.80
CA PRO A 538 9.73 -2.14 22.40
C PRO A 538 8.68 -1.09 22.74
N ARG A 539 9.11 0.16 22.79
CA ARG A 539 8.28 1.34 23.06
C ARG A 539 8.53 2.42 22.04
N TYR A 540 7.52 3.23 21.71
CA TYR A 540 7.71 4.40 20.84
C TYR A 540 8.10 5.67 21.63
N LYS A 541 7.88 5.66 22.96
CA LYS A 541 8.31 6.71 23.92
C LYS A 541 8.65 6.09 25.27
N TRP A 542 9.34 6.87 26.12
CA TRP A 542 9.62 6.52 27.52
C TRP A 542 8.34 6.19 28.30
N GLY A 543 8.46 5.42 29.39
CA GLY A 543 7.31 4.97 30.21
C GLY A 543 6.69 3.67 29.69
N ASP A 544 5.39 3.44 29.90
CA ASP A 544 4.67 2.23 29.46
C ASP A 544 4.01 2.43 28.07
N ASN A 545 4.72 3.06 27.14
CA ASN A 545 4.24 3.39 25.79
C ASN A 545 4.73 2.36 24.76
N TRP A 546 4.25 1.12 24.89
CA TRP A 546 4.59 0.01 24.00
C TRP A 546 4.16 0.29 22.55
N THR A 547 4.91 -0.21 21.58
CA THR A 547 4.55 -0.17 20.15
C THR A 547 4.27 -1.57 19.63
N TYR A 548 3.21 -1.71 18.84
CA TYR A 548 2.78 -2.96 18.20
C TYR A 548 2.16 -2.69 16.83
N ASN A 549 2.74 -1.74 16.08
CA ASN A 549 2.12 -1.23 14.86
C ASN A 549 2.86 -1.70 13.60
N MET A 550 3.96 -1.05 13.26
CA MET A 550 4.72 -1.36 12.06
C MET A 550 6.22 -1.47 12.34
N GLY A 551 6.91 -2.27 11.52
CA GLY A 551 8.37 -2.28 11.44
C GLY A 551 8.80 -1.49 10.20
N ILE A 552 9.93 -0.79 10.30
CA ILE A 552 10.49 -0.01 9.19
C ILE A 552 12.01 -0.16 9.13
N TRP A 553 12.59 -0.32 7.95
CA TRP A 553 14.03 -0.16 7.72
C TRP A 553 14.33 1.29 7.37
N TRP A 554 14.67 2.10 8.39
CA TRP A 554 14.90 3.53 8.25
C TRP A 554 16.36 3.94 8.50
N SER A 555 17.01 3.29 9.47
CA SER A 555 18.36 3.62 9.90
C SER A 555 19.44 3.08 8.95
N GLY A 556 20.70 3.19 9.37
CA GLY A 556 21.83 2.56 8.69
C GLY A 556 22.02 1.07 9.00
N SER A 557 21.31 0.54 10.00
CA SER A 557 21.49 -0.81 10.54
C SER A 557 20.63 -1.86 9.84
N LEU A 558 20.94 -3.15 10.04
CA LEU A 558 20.11 -4.25 9.53
C LEU A 558 18.94 -4.58 10.45
N ASN A 559 19.03 -4.24 11.74
CA ASN A 559 17.90 -4.36 12.65
C ASN A 559 16.80 -3.38 12.22
N ARG A 560 15.57 -3.85 12.29
CA ARG A 560 14.39 -3.11 11.91
C ARG A 560 14.02 -2.11 13.01
N GLN A 561 13.73 -0.88 12.60
CA GLN A 561 13.16 0.14 13.47
C GLN A 561 11.65 -0.07 13.62
N LEU A 562 11.05 0.67 14.54
CA LEU A 562 9.62 0.59 14.80
C LEU A 562 8.95 1.89 14.43
N LEU A 563 7.84 1.75 13.71
CA LEU A 563 7.02 2.82 13.19
C LEU A 563 5.66 2.80 13.89
N ASP A 564 5.38 3.81 14.70
CA ASP A 564 4.09 3.93 15.38
C ASP A 564 3.77 5.38 15.75
N ARG A 565 2.52 5.81 15.55
CA ARG A 565 2.02 7.15 15.91
C ARG A 565 2.85 8.31 15.36
N GLY A 566 3.52 8.08 14.22
CA GLY A 566 4.44 9.04 13.61
C GLY A 566 5.81 9.16 14.28
N PHE A 567 6.24 8.14 15.01
CA PHE A 567 7.60 7.99 15.51
C PHE A 567 8.31 6.89 14.74
N VAL A 568 9.58 7.10 14.42
CA VAL A 568 10.52 6.02 14.09
C VAL A 568 11.49 5.90 15.25
N VAL A 569 11.63 4.70 15.80
CA VAL A 569 12.52 4.42 16.94
C VAL A 569 13.40 3.20 16.70
N ASP A 570 14.66 3.29 17.08
CA ASP A 570 15.51 2.11 17.29
C ASP A 570 15.18 1.46 18.63
N TYR A 571 15.32 0.14 18.68
CA TYR A 571 15.34 -0.61 19.92
C TYR A 571 16.69 -0.42 20.64
N GLY A 572 16.71 0.49 21.61
CA GLY A 572 17.88 0.73 22.44
C GLY A 572 18.04 -0.29 23.57
N THR A 573 19.10 -0.13 24.36
CA THR A 573 19.48 -1.02 25.46
C THR A 573 18.29 -1.33 26.38
N GLY A 574 17.93 -2.61 26.50
CA GLY A 574 16.84 -3.08 27.36
C GLY A 574 15.42 -2.67 26.92
N GLY A 575 15.26 -2.19 25.68
CA GLY A 575 14.00 -1.71 25.12
C GLY A 575 13.66 -0.26 25.46
N GLU A 576 14.69 0.56 25.73
CA GLU A 576 14.53 2.02 25.74
C GLU A 576 14.52 2.56 24.29
N PRO A 577 13.59 3.45 23.94
CA PRO A 577 13.53 4.01 22.58
C PRO A 577 14.63 5.02 22.33
N ASN A 578 15.30 4.88 21.18
CA ASN A 578 16.07 5.97 20.58
C ASN A 578 15.27 6.54 19.40
N VAL A 579 14.74 7.76 19.55
CA VAL A 579 13.85 8.38 18.55
C VAL A 579 14.66 8.95 17.40
N LEU A 580 14.43 8.43 16.20
CA LEU A 580 15.07 8.85 14.96
C LEU A 580 14.23 9.84 14.16
N PHE A 581 12.90 9.78 14.32
CA PHE A 581 11.95 10.63 13.63
C PHE A 581 10.73 10.88 14.51
N SER A 582 10.17 12.09 14.42
CA SER A 582 8.93 12.47 15.08
C SER A 582 8.09 13.35 14.15
N LYS A 583 6.86 12.94 13.87
CA LYS A 583 5.90 13.69 13.03
C LYS A 583 5.70 15.14 13.48
N GLY A 584 5.83 15.40 14.78
CA GLY A 584 5.63 16.72 15.38
C GLY A 584 6.63 17.76 14.88
N ASP A 585 7.83 17.33 14.47
CA ASP A 585 8.90 18.22 14.01
C ASP A 585 8.63 18.73 12.58
N TYR A 586 7.75 18.06 11.84
CA TYR A 586 7.48 18.33 10.44
C TYR A 586 6.01 18.67 10.15
N ASN A 587 5.21 19.01 11.18
CA ASN A 587 3.79 19.38 11.06
C ASN A 587 2.97 18.40 10.21
N VAL A 588 3.08 17.10 10.52
CA VAL A 588 2.27 16.04 9.88
C VAL A 588 1.49 15.23 10.90
N THR A 589 0.47 14.54 10.40
CA THR A 589 -0.34 13.57 11.14
C THR A 589 -0.49 12.27 10.36
N THR A 590 -0.96 11.24 11.06
CA THR A 590 -1.26 9.91 10.52
C THR A 590 -2.53 9.93 9.69
N GLY A 591 -2.66 9.03 8.71
CA GLY A 591 -3.85 8.97 7.85
C GLY A 591 -5.03 8.23 8.50
N GLN A 592 -4.75 7.29 9.39
CA GLN A 592 -5.78 6.48 10.05
C GLN A 592 -5.93 6.87 11.52
N GLY A 593 -7.17 7.11 11.97
CA GLY A 593 -7.54 7.64 13.30
C GLY A 593 -6.80 7.02 14.50
N THR A 594 -7.45 6.14 15.27
CA THR A 594 -6.80 5.54 16.46
C THR A 594 -5.74 4.50 16.10
N LYS A 595 -5.80 3.92 14.89
CA LYS A 595 -4.77 2.99 14.40
C LYS A 595 -3.43 3.68 14.16
N ASN A 596 -3.43 5.00 13.87
CA ASN A 596 -2.24 5.85 13.86
C ASN A 596 -1.14 5.43 12.86
N ASN A 597 -1.56 4.98 11.68
CA ASN A 597 -0.67 4.52 10.61
C ASN A 597 -0.19 5.69 9.73
N PRO A 598 0.98 5.59 9.07
CA PRO A 598 1.27 6.44 7.92
C PRO A 598 0.16 6.32 6.86
N VAL A 599 0.13 7.25 5.91
CA VAL A 599 -0.77 7.12 4.74
C VAL A 599 -0.34 5.92 3.89
N PHE A 600 0.97 5.70 3.78
CA PHE A 600 1.62 4.57 3.11
C PHE A 600 3.11 4.55 3.49
N TYR A 601 3.77 3.38 3.43
CA TYR A 601 5.23 3.30 3.49
C TYR A 601 5.77 2.09 2.70
N ALA A 602 6.90 2.27 2.00
CA ALA A 602 7.63 1.20 1.32
C ALA A 602 8.98 1.72 0.78
N ASP A 603 9.87 0.84 0.32
CA ASP A 603 11.01 1.19 -0.55
C ASP A 603 10.52 1.52 -1.96
N PHE A 604 10.42 2.81 -2.30
CA PHE A 604 10.06 3.22 -3.65
C PHE A 604 11.02 4.23 -4.29
N TRP A 605 11.93 4.82 -3.51
CA TRP A 605 13.03 5.66 -3.95
C TRP A 605 14.34 5.29 -3.25
N GLY A 606 15.45 5.78 -3.80
CA GLY A 606 16.74 5.63 -3.15
C GLY A 606 17.22 4.18 -3.09
N ASP A 607 17.83 3.82 -1.96
CA ASP A 607 18.30 2.46 -1.71
C ASP A 607 17.22 1.63 -1.01
N TRP A 608 17.59 0.47 -0.47
CA TRP A 608 16.66 -0.53 0.08
C TRP A 608 15.81 -0.11 1.28
N ARG A 609 15.96 1.12 1.77
CA ARG A 609 15.29 1.60 2.98
C ARG A 609 13.97 2.26 2.62
N GLU A 610 13.06 2.24 3.58
CA GLU A 610 11.66 2.50 3.29
C GLU A 610 11.31 3.99 3.47
N GLU A 611 10.64 4.56 2.49
CA GLU A 611 10.04 5.89 2.55
C GLU A 611 8.73 5.86 3.35
N MET A 612 8.41 6.98 4.00
CA MET A 612 7.13 7.19 4.70
C MET A 612 6.33 8.33 4.09
N VAL A 613 5.02 8.13 3.94
CA VAL A 613 4.08 9.16 3.50
C VAL A 613 3.16 9.55 4.66
N TYR A 614 3.16 10.84 5.00
CA TYR A 614 2.23 11.43 5.96
C TYR A 614 1.42 12.56 5.33
N VAL A 615 0.41 13.04 6.04
CA VAL A 615 -0.45 14.14 5.60
C VAL A 615 -0.38 15.31 6.57
N THR A 616 -0.55 16.54 6.08
CA THR A 616 -0.73 17.71 6.94
C THR A 616 -2.04 17.63 7.74
N PRO A 617 -2.14 18.24 8.93
CA PRO A 617 -3.38 18.25 9.73
C PRO A 617 -4.63 18.79 9.01
N ASP A 618 -4.45 19.62 7.98
CA ASP A 618 -5.55 20.16 7.16
C ASP A 618 -5.92 19.28 5.95
N TYR A 619 -5.23 18.14 5.78
CA TYR A 619 -5.45 17.19 4.69
C TYR A 619 -5.35 17.79 3.28
N THR A 620 -4.46 18.77 3.09
CA THR A 620 -4.22 19.42 1.78
C THR A 620 -2.89 19.07 1.14
N GLU A 621 -1.98 18.44 1.89
CA GLU A 621 -0.62 18.15 1.44
C GLU A 621 -0.16 16.80 1.99
N LEU A 622 0.39 15.94 1.12
CA LEU A 622 1.18 14.80 1.53
C LEU A 622 2.65 15.20 1.63
N ARG A 623 3.34 14.68 2.63
CA ARG A 623 4.77 14.86 2.87
C ARG A 623 5.44 13.50 2.90
N ILE A 624 6.38 13.32 1.99
CA ILE A 624 7.11 12.07 1.77
C ILE A 624 8.51 12.23 2.33
N PHE A 625 8.90 11.30 3.20
CA PHE A 625 10.18 11.29 3.89
C PHE A 625 11.00 10.10 3.40
N THR A 626 12.26 10.35 3.05
CA THR A 626 13.29 9.33 2.80
C THR A 626 14.44 9.56 3.77
N THR A 627 15.07 8.49 4.24
CA THR A 627 16.09 8.59 5.30
C THR A 627 17.27 9.47 4.89
N ASN A 628 17.81 10.23 5.85
CA ASN A 628 19.09 10.93 5.71
C ASN A 628 20.22 10.21 6.45
N LEU A 629 20.00 9.00 6.98
CA LEU A 629 21.04 8.25 7.68
C LEU A 629 21.86 7.46 6.66
N GLU A 630 23.17 7.34 6.82
CA GLU A 630 24.00 6.55 5.90
C GLU A 630 23.93 5.06 6.26
N THR A 631 23.94 4.16 5.26
CA THR A 631 24.12 2.72 5.50
C THR A 631 25.32 2.18 4.73
N LYS A 632 26.02 1.22 5.35
CA LYS A 632 27.14 0.49 4.74
C LYS A 632 26.71 -0.76 3.98
N TYR A 633 25.41 -1.03 3.91
CA TYR A 633 24.84 -2.21 3.25
C TYR A 633 24.17 -1.80 1.94
N ARG A 634 24.10 -2.74 1.01
CA ARG A 634 23.31 -2.63 -0.21
C ARG A 634 22.44 -3.86 -0.35
N PHE A 635 21.20 -3.63 -0.72
CA PHE A 635 20.28 -4.64 -1.20
C PHE A 635 19.69 -4.12 -2.50
N ARG A 636 19.17 -5.04 -3.31
CA ARG A 636 18.29 -4.61 -4.39
C ARG A 636 16.98 -4.08 -3.79
N PRO A 637 16.22 -3.25 -4.53
CA PRO A 637 14.97 -2.72 -4.04
C PRO A 637 14.08 -3.82 -3.45
N LEU A 638 13.54 -3.61 -2.25
CA LEU A 638 12.68 -4.56 -1.57
C LEU A 638 11.39 -4.80 -2.37
N MET A 639 10.95 -3.83 -3.18
CA MET A 639 9.84 -4.02 -4.13
C MET A 639 10.10 -5.08 -5.23
N TYR A 640 11.32 -5.62 -5.35
CA TYR A 640 11.62 -6.80 -6.17
C TYR A 640 11.39 -8.12 -5.44
N ASP A 641 11.34 -8.11 -4.10
CA ASP A 641 10.94 -9.27 -3.33
C ASP A 641 9.43 -9.45 -3.43
N HIS A 642 9.01 -10.66 -3.77
CA HIS A 642 7.60 -10.96 -4.07
C HIS A 642 6.68 -10.75 -2.86
N ILE A 643 7.10 -11.25 -1.69
CA ILE A 643 6.34 -11.11 -0.44
C ILE A 643 6.27 -9.64 -0.04
N TYR A 644 7.38 -8.91 -0.12
CA TYR A 644 7.42 -7.48 0.18
C TYR A 644 6.51 -6.69 -0.76
N ARG A 645 6.62 -6.91 -2.08
CA ARG A 645 5.80 -6.25 -3.08
C ARG A 645 4.31 -6.46 -2.82
N LEU A 646 3.88 -7.69 -2.55
CA LEU A 646 2.48 -8.01 -2.25
C LEU A 646 2.02 -7.42 -0.92
N SER A 647 2.86 -7.46 0.13
CA SER A 647 2.54 -6.81 1.41
C SER A 647 2.30 -5.30 1.26
N ALA A 648 3.07 -4.62 0.41
CA ALA A 648 2.86 -3.21 0.08
C ALA A 648 1.56 -2.98 -0.73
N VAL A 649 1.12 -3.92 -1.57
CA VAL A 649 -0.20 -3.82 -2.24
C VAL A 649 -1.32 -3.83 -1.20
N HIS A 650 -1.21 -4.72 -0.22
CA HIS A 650 -2.29 -5.02 0.73
C HIS A 650 -2.29 -4.09 1.95
N GLU A 651 -1.36 -3.14 2.06
CA GLU A 651 -1.26 -2.24 3.21
C GLU A 651 -2.58 -1.48 3.47
N ASN A 652 -3.29 -1.02 2.45
CA ASN A 652 -4.56 -0.28 2.62
C ASN A 652 -5.77 -1.15 3.01
N VAL A 653 -5.61 -2.48 3.03
CA VAL A 653 -6.71 -3.43 3.13
C VAL A 653 -7.10 -3.67 4.58
N GLY A 654 -8.26 -3.13 4.98
CA GLY A 654 -8.78 -3.29 6.34
C GLY A 654 -7.89 -2.62 7.38
N TYR A 655 -7.43 -3.36 8.39
CA TYR A 655 -6.43 -2.86 9.34
C TYR A 655 -5.03 -3.06 8.78
N ASN A 656 -4.43 -1.98 8.30
CA ASN A 656 -3.11 -1.97 7.66
C ASN A 656 -2.08 -2.74 8.48
N GLN A 657 -1.29 -3.56 7.79
CA GLN A 657 -0.20 -4.36 8.37
C GLN A 657 1.14 -3.96 7.73
N PRO A 658 2.26 -4.14 8.45
CA PRO A 658 3.57 -3.81 7.93
C PRO A 658 4.00 -4.71 6.77
N THR A 659 4.87 -4.15 5.92
CA THR A 659 5.59 -4.89 4.89
C THR A 659 6.51 -5.96 5.49
N HIS A 660 6.75 -7.06 4.77
CA HIS A 660 7.68 -8.12 5.17
C HIS A 660 8.34 -8.76 3.96
N THR A 661 9.58 -9.22 4.12
CA THR A 661 10.36 -9.86 3.05
C THR A 661 10.19 -11.39 3.06
N GLY A 662 10.27 -11.99 1.88
CA GLY A 662 10.29 -13.45 1.68
C GLY A 662 11.62 -14.10 2.10
N PHE A 663 12.64 -13.27 2.34
CA PHE A 663 13.94 -13.67 2.89
C PHE A 663 14.20 -12.95 4.21
N TYR A 664 15.13 -13.48 5.00
CA TYR A 664 15.48 -12.85 6.28
C TYR A 664 16.39 -11.64 6.03
N LEU A 665 15.97 -10.47 6.51
CA LEU A 665 16.73 -9.23 6.49
C LEU A 665 16.90 -8.73 7.92
N GLY A 666 18.10 -8.95 8.47
CA GLY A 666 18.41 -8.66 9.86
C GLY A 666 19.89 -8.81 10.20
N SER A 667 20.22 -8.53 11.45
CA SER A 667 21.54 -8.50 12.05
C SER A 667 22.28 -9.85 12.06
N ASP A 668 21.58 -10.99 12.00
CA ASP A 668 22.25 -12.30 11.89
C ASP A 668 23.09 -12.43 10.61
N LEU A 669 22.80 -11.64 9.58
CA LEU A 669 23.61 -11.57 8.35
C LEU A 669 25.06 -11.14 8.62
N LEU A 670 25.33 -10.52 9.77
CA LEU A 670 26.67 -10.14 10.22
C LEU A 670 27.44 -11.30 10.86
N ASN A 671 26.73 -12.32 11.36
CA ASN A 671 27.29 -13.37 12.24
C ASN A 671 27.51 -14.72 11.52
N GLY A 672 26.85 -14.98 10.40
CA GLY A 672 26.91 -16.30 9.73
C GLY A 672 27.84 -16.36 8.51
N GLU A 673 28.66 -17.42 8.37
CA GLU A 673 29.03 -17.99 7.06
C GLU A 673 27.83 -18.84 6.56
N GLY A 674 27.32 -18.62 5.34
CA GLY A 674 26.30 -19.49 4.74
C GLY A 674 24.80 -19.14 4.89
N MET A 675 24.41 -17.95 5.37
CA MET A 675 23.00 -17.49 5.21
C MET A 675 22.74 -17.09 3.76
N GLU A 676 21.72 -17.69 3.12
CA GLU A 676 21.26 -17.28 1.79
C GLU A 676 20.55 -15.93 1.87
N VAL A 677 20.98 -14.98 1.04
CA VAL A 677 20.40 -13.64 0.97
C VAL A 677 19.40 -13.57 -0.18
N GLY A 678 18.25 -14.22 0.03
CA GLY A 678 17.06 -14.16 -0.81
C GLY A 678 17.18 -14.68 -2.26
N PRO A 679 16.04 -15.02 -2.89
CA PRO A 679 16.02 -15.38 -4.31
C PRO A 679 16.40 -14.17 -5.18
N GLY A 680 17.24 -14.39 -6.19
CA GLY A 680 17.53 -13.38 -7.22
C GLY A 680 18.70 -12.42 -6.97
N ASN A 681 19.70 -12.78 -6.16
CA ASN A 681 20.86 -11.93 -5.84
C ASN A 681 20.47 -10.63 -5.08
N ILE A 682 19.45 -10.68 -4.21
CA ILE A 682 18.95 -9.50 -3.48
C ILE A 682 19.90 -9.03 -2.36
N GLY A 683 20.92 -9.80 -1.98
CA GLY A 683 22.01 -9.26 -1.16
C GLY A 683 23.31 -10.07 -1.20
N ASP A 684 24.05 -9.94 -2.30
CA ASP A 684 25.42 -10.47 -2.38
C ASP A 684 26.42 -9.51 -1.70
N TRP A 685 26.38 -9.33 -0.37
CA TRP A 685 27.60 -8.93 0.34
C TRP A 685 27.61 -9.03 1.87
N LYS A 686 28.73 -9.51 2.43
CA LYS A 686 29.09 -9.46 3.86
C LYS A 686 30.29 -8.52 4.09
N PRO A 687 30.32 -7.72 5.15
CA PRO A 687 31.54 -7.03 5.57
C PRO A 687 32.61 -8.02 6.09
N GLU A 688 33.87 -7.85 5.68
CA GLU A 688 35.00 -8.47 6.36
C GLU A 688 35.21 -7.81 7.75
N GLU A 689 35.54 -8.61 8.76
CA GLU A 689 35.85 -8.13 10.11
C GLU A 689 37.04 -7.15 10.09
N GLY A 690 36.84 -5.91 10.58
CA GLY A 690 37.93 -5.00 10.95
C GLY A 690 38.11 -3.72 10.13
N GLU A 691 37.29 -3.43 9.12
CA GLU A 691 37.35 -2.15 8.41
C GLU A 691 36.43 -1.08 9.05
N HIS A 692 36.93 -0.41 10.08
CA HIS A 692 36.35 0.84 10.56
C HIS A 692 36.62 1.97 9.55
N ASN A 693 35.59 2.37 8.79
CA ASN A 693 35.54 3.71 8.24
C ASN A 693 34.84 4.60 9.25
N GLY A 694 35.55 5.62 9.74
CA GLY A 694 35.16 6.43 10.90
C GLY A 694 33.78 7.10 10.73
N SER A 695 32.82 6.65 11.51
CA SER A 695 31.59 7.35 11.82
C SER A 695 31.79 8.18 13.09
N ALA A 696 31.50 9.47 13.01
CA ALA A 696 31.52 10.38 14.15
C ALA A 696 30.23 10.22 14.98
N TYR A 697 30.12 9.15 15.76
CA TYR A 697 29.22 9.04 16.92
C TYR A 697 29.81 8.00 17.88
N GLU A 698 30.90 8.39 18.55
CA GLU A 698 31.26 7.87 19.88
C GLU A 698 31.26 9.08 20.82
N ASP A 699 30.16 9.25 21.55
CA ASP A 699 30.11 9.69 22.95
C ASP A 699 28.69 9.51 23.51
#